data_AF-A0A2D5Z8U4-F1
#
_entry.id   AF-A0A2D5Z8U4-F1
#
_cell.length_a   1.000
_cell.length_b   1.000
_cell.length_c   1.000
_cell.angle_alpha   90.00
_cell.angle_beta   90.00
_cell.angle_gamma   90.00
#
_symmetry.space_group_name_H-M   'P 1'
#
loop_
_entity.id
_entity.type
_entity.pdbx_description
1 polymer ?
#
loop_
_entity_poly.entity_id
_entity_poly.type
_entity_poly.pdbx_seq_one_letter_code
_entity_poly.pdbx_strand_id
1 'polypeptide(L)'
;MSGRAVMLPSLFMNGTLALPALLIAGLLSTAATAQSTARTYFSVPYSGAPAAHAPLVKGLVGVIDEANTRIRMAMLRLDLLPVVEALIRAHKRGVDVKVVTDDAARNVGFKPWYDALVKSGIPVRVDRGTVFNCNLHHKFFIIDDRTIWTGDWNSCWLDTDKIFHAALRIDSRGLAKDHLDQWQKLYDGERAGIEGQYTLPRVTHPVEGGGSARVHFGFEEDLEEVMVREIARAKATVDFAHAVFRNRRVAMALVAAMRRGVRVRLALGRDGLSRPLFQSCARFGAECRSAERPGIGCKFMVVDRQRLITGSWNCTIDTDHENIVVVEGVPRLLSGYLTYFASMLQRAEPWFKKGALAEDLTREHLMVRLTSTPGSKIATAALPWRGEVSAPPAPILVPEDAAVVPVSAAWPRHDRGRRDKHIAVTLHRRRALRPGARIRFVLSYTELHHSLGCYLPANHRPFVLDATAVGNLDRDLVLPFAFRLPPGHRKFHVELDQFDSGADGAWVWRGRWRLGPASITVIPGARVDRRDHIKIQRPLPFEQWTLNEFTQREANGLRFTAPWGGGFSPRLVHRPRKGDAILVRVTMQSDRQVTVAWYGMLGGKGKFPLPIIADGEPHDYVIPMDDHPAWHACKAIDRLHVLLGNEAPLQRLHEVAMGTLVR
;
A
#
# COMPACT_ATOMS: atom_id res chain seq x y z
N MET A 1 58.42 49.83 34.70
CA MET A 1 58.09 50.53 33.44
C MET A 1 56.60 50.79 33.40
N SER A 2 56.18 51.91 32.80
CA SER A 2 54.78 52.35 32.67
C SER A 2 54.01 51.56 31.59
N GLY A 3 52.67 51.55 31.55
CA GLY A 3 51.70 52.39 32.28
C GLY A 3 50.81 51.68 33.31
N ARG A 4 50.21 52.51 34.18
CA ARG A 4 49.12 52.19 35.13
C ARG A 4 47.76 52.51 34.43
N ALA A 5 46.57 52.29 35.00
CA ALA A 5 46.19 52.12 36.41
C ALA A 5 44.89 51.32 36.60
N VAL A 6 44.66 50.90 37.85
CA VAL A 6 43.35 50.52 38.40
C VAL A 6 42.74 51.76 39.07
N MET A 7 41.43 51.99 38.92
CA MET A 7 40.69 52.81 39.88
C MET A 7 39.19 52.45 39.96
N LEU A 8 38.66 52.49 41.19
CA LEU A 8 37.24 52.42 41.58
C LEU A 8 36.93 53.73 42.38
N PRO A 9 35.74 53.95 42.96
CA PRO A 9 34.56 54.44 42.22
C PRO A 9 33.84 55.64 42.90
N SER A 10 33.08 56.42 42.12
CA SER A 10 32.04 57.35 42.63
C SER A 10 31.01 57.62 41.51
N LEU A 11 29.68 57.49 41.64
CA LEU A 11 28.65 57.95 42.60
C LEU A 11 28.24 59.44 42.48
N PHE A 12 26.91 59.66 42.43
CA PHE A 12 26.18 60.93 42.21
C PHE A 12 26.36 61.55 40.81
N MET A 13 25.38 62.20 40.15
CA MET A 13 23.96 62.55 40.43
C MET A 13 23.22 62.58 39.06
N ASN A 14 21.90 62.62 38.85
CA ASN A 14 20.68 62.95 39.61
C ASN A 14 19.61 61.83 39.37
N GLY A 15 18.29 61.90 39.66
CA GLY A 15 17.37 62.92 40.20
C GLY A 15 15.92 62.40 40.23
N THR A 16 15.08 62.92 41.14
CA THR A 16 13.77 62.35 41.49
C THR A 16 12.60 62.82 40.62
N LEU A 17 11.70 61.91 40.24
CA LEU A 17 10.25 62.17 40.06
C LEU A 17 9.49 60.85 40.20
N ALA A 18 8.34 60.85 40.88
CA ALA A 18 7.58 59.62 41.18
C ALA A 18 6.07 59.85 41.04
N LEU A 19 5.41 59.06 40.17
CA LEU A 19 3.95 58.93 39.98
C LEU A 19 3.69 57.96 38.80
N PRO A 20 2.53 57.29 38.73
CA PRO A 20 2.02 56.26 39.62
C PRO A 20 2.13 54.84 38.98
N ALA A 21 1.68 53.81 39.69
CA ALA A 21 1.60 52.45 39.14
C ALA A 21 0.55 52.34 38.02
N LEU A 22 1.00 52.12 36.78
CA LEU A 22 0.11 51.73 35.68
C LEU A 22 -0.05 50.21 35.67
N LEU A 23 -1.29 49.74 35.77
CA LEU A 23 -1.65 48.35 35.53
C LEU A 23 -1.48 48.01 34.04
N ILE A 24 -0.27 47.59 33.65
CA ILE A 24 -0.10 46.76 32.45
C ILE A 24 -0.59 45.35 32.80
N ALA A 25 -1.92 45.23 32.93
CA ALA A 25 -2.60 43.96 32.83
C ALA A 25 -2.41 43.48 31.40
N GLY A 26 -1.33 42.72 31.17
CA GLY A 26 -0.93 42.31 29.83
C GLY A 26 -2.07 41.56 29.16
N LEU A 27 -2.52 42.05 27.99
CA LEU A 27 -3.39 41.30 27.10
C LEU A 27 -2.59 40.14 26.48
N LEU A 28 -2.34 39.11 27.31
CA LEU A 28 -2.41 37.74 26.87
C LEU A 28 -3.81 37.54 26.31
N SER A 29 -3.96 37.81 25.02
CA SER A 29 -5.09 37.34 24.24
C SER A 29 -5.08 35.82 24.35
N THR A 30 -5.85 35.29 25.30
CA THR A 30 -6.26 33.90 25.31
C THR A 30 -7.16 33.73 24.11
N ALA A 31 -6.54 33.56 22.94
CA ALA A 31 -7.19 33.17 21.71
C ALA A 31 -7.85 31.82 21.99
N ALA A 32 -9.12 31.88 22.40
CA ALA A 32 -9.89 30.72 22.78
C ALA A 32 -9.90 29.78 21.59
N THR A 33 -9.17 28.67 21.69
CA THR A 33 -9.00 27.71 20.59
C THR A 33 -10.37 27.13 20.29
N ALA A 34 -11.04 27.70 19.28
CA ALA A 34 -12.43 27.41 18.96
C ALA A 34 -12.59 25.89 18.83
N GLN A 35 -13.40 25.28 19.69
CA GLN A 35 -13.40 23.84 19.87
C GLN A 35 -13.86 23.18 18.56
N SER A 36 -12.96 22.46 17.88
CA SER A 36 -13.19 22.06 16.48
C SER A 36 -14.53 21.34 16.29
N THR A 37 -15.32 21.91 15.38
CA THR A 37 -16.62 21.43 14.93
C THR A 37 -16.50 20.16 14.09
N ALA A 38 -15.28 19.79 13.69
CA ALA A 38 -15.01 18.57 12.95
C ALA A 38 -15.41 17.32 13.74
N ARG A 39 -16.11 16.38 13.09
CA ARG A 39 -16.70 15.19 13.73
C ARG A 39 -16.59 13.98 12.81
N THR A 40 -16.35 12.81 13.40
CA THR A 40 -16.38 11.50 12.72
C THR A 40 -17.72 10.82 12.94
N TYR A 41 -18.19 10.11 11.92
CA TYR A 41 -19.43 9.36 11.95
C TYR A 41 -19.21 7.98 11.33
N PHE A 42 -19.69 6.94 12.01
CA PHE A 42 -19.33 5.56 11.71
C PHE A 42 -20.56 4.66 11.65
N SER A 43 -20.60 3.74 10.69
CA SER A 43 -21.60 2.67 10.70
C SER A 43 -21.31 1.71 11.86
N VAL A 44 -22.35 1.07 12.40
CA VAL A 44 -22.23 0.06 13.45
C VAL A 44 -22.84 -1.24 12.95
N PRO A 45 -22.07 -2.07 12.20
CA PRO A 45 -22.63 -3.23 11.53
C PRO A 45 -23.24 -4.23 12.50
N TYR A 46 -24.45 -4.70 12.15
CA TYR A 46 -25.29 -5.60 12.95
C TYR A 46 -25.58 -5.07 14.37
N SER A 47 -25.81 -3.75 14.51
CA SER A 47 -26.18 -3.13 15.80
C SER A 47 -27.51 -3.61 16.38
N GLY A 48 -28.41 -4.17 15.55
CA GLY A 48 -29.78 -4.51 15.92
C GLY A 48 -30.75 -3.31 15.94
N ALA A 49 -30.24 -2.08 15.91
CA ALA A 49 -31.06 -0.89 15.75
C ALA A 49 -31.42 -0.65 14.26
N PRO A 50 -32.60 -0.10 13.93
CA PRO A 50 -32.92 0.27 12.56
C PRO A 50 -31.91 1.25 11.97
N ALA A 51 -31.50 1.04 10.71
CA ALA A 51 -30.50 1.88 10.02
C ALA A 51 -30.84 3.38 10.05
N ALA A 52 -32.13 3.72 9.96
CA ALA A 52 -32.67 5.08 10.09
C ALA A 52 -32.27 5.79 11.40
N HIS A 53 -31.98 5.03 12.46
CA HIS A 53 -31.60 5.56 13.77
C HIS A 53 -30.10 5.51 14.05
N ALA A 54 -29.28 5.02 13.11
CA ALA A 54 -27.84 4.89 13.29
C ALA A 54 -27.17 6.26 13.54
N PRO A 55 -26.11 6.35 14.38
CA PRO A 55 -25.45 7.61 14.70
C PRO A 55 -24.94 8.38 13.47
N LEU A 56 -24.52 7.67 12.43
CA LEU A 56 -24.08 8.26 11.16
C LEU A 56 -25.25 8.94 10.43
N VAL A 57 -26.40 8.25 10.29
CA VAL A 57 -27.59 8.79 9.64
C VAL A 57 -28.13 10.01 10.38
N LYS A 58 -28.25 9.92 11.71
CA LYS A 58 -28.61 11.06 12.57
C LYS A 58 -27.63 12.23 12.42
N GLY A 59 -26.34 11.92 12.24
CA GLY A 59 -25.29 12.90 11.98
C GLY A 59 -25.53 13.69 10.69
N LEU A 60 -25.74 13.00 9.57
CA LEU A 60 -25.99 13.65 8.28
C LEU A 60 -27.32 14.43 8.28
N VAL A 61 -28.39 13.85 8.86
CA VAL A 61 -29.69 14.53 8.98
C VAL A 61 -29.54 15.83 9.78
N GLY A 62 -28.79 15.82 10.88
CA GLY A 62 -28.47 17.04 11.63
C GLY A 62 -27.73 18.10 10.79
N VAL A 63 -26.75 17.69 9.99
CA VAL A 63 -26.00 18.61 9.10
C VAL A 63 -26.85 19.16 7.94
N ILE A 64 -27.87 18.43 7.49
CA ILE A 64 -28.86 18.90 6.50
C ILE A 64 -29.91 19.82 7.15
N ASP A 65 -30.30 19.57 8.39
CA ASP A 65 -31.20 20.45 9.14
C ASP A 65 -30.49 21.70 9.70
N GLU A 66 -29.15 21.69 9.83
CA GLU A 66 -28.28 22.87 10.05
C GLU A 66 -28.23 23.85 8.85
N ALA A 67 -28.66 23.44 7.65
CA ALA A 67 -28.49 24.20 6.41
C ALA A 67 -29.45 25.40 6.25
N ASN A 68 -28.89 26.53 5.77
CA ASN A 68 -29.56 27.84 5.71
C ASN A 68 -29.67 28.40 4.28
N THR A 69 -28.68 28.19 3.42
CA THR A 69 -28.63 28.82 2.08
C THR A 69 -28.60 27.81 0.95
N ARG A 70 -27.68 26.83 0.96
CA ARG A 70 -27.60 25.83 -0.10
C ARG A 70 -27.00 24.50 0.31
N ILE A 71 -27.49 23.43 -0.34
CA ILE A 71 -26.93 22.09 -0.28
C ILE A 71 -26.55 21.65 -1.69
N ARG A 72 -25.36 21.06 -1.82
CA ARG A 72 -24.91 20.32 -3.00
C ARG A 72 -24.58 18.90 -2.60
N MET A 73 -25.10 17.92 -3.32
CA MET A 73 -24.91 16.50 -3.04
C MET A 73 -24.33 15.80 -4.27
N ALA A 74 -23.27 15.02 -4.09
CA ALA A 74 -22.78 14.04 -5.06
C ALA A 74 -22.75 12.67 -4.40
N MET A 75 -23.60 11.75 -4.86
CA MET A 75 -23.82 10.47 -4.19
C MET A 75 -24.11 9.36 -5.19
N LEU A 76 -23.32 8.28 -5.14
CA LEU A 76 -23.57 7.07 -5.93
C LEU A 76 -24.93 6.43 -5.55
N ARG A 77 -25.17 6.10 -4.27
CA ARG A 77 -26.36 5.31 -3.83
C ARG A 77 -27.12 5.98 -2.68
N LEU A 78 -28.44 5.97 -2.76
CA LEU A 78 -29.37 6.57 -1.79
C LEU A 78 -30.61 5.69 -1.61
N ASP A 79 -30.82 5.13 -0.42
CA ASP A 79 -32.09 4.46 -0.04
C ASP A 79 -32.61 4.84 1.37
N LEU A 80 -31.88 5.70 2.08
CA LEU A 80 -32.25 6.09 3.45
C LEU A 80 -33.29 7.20 3.44
N LEU A 81 -34.55 6.81 3.67
CA LEU A 81 -35.69 7.72 3.77
C LEU A 81 -35.45 8.95 4.68
N PRO A 82 -34.84 8.85 5.89
CA PRO A 82 -34.59 10.04 6.72
C PRO A 82 -33.70 11.11 6.07
N VAL A 83 -32.80 10.71 5.16
CA VAL A 83 -31.92 11.63 4.43
C VAL A 83 -32.67 12.27 3.27
N VAL A 84 -33.50 11.51 2.54
CA VAL A 84 -34.42 12.05 1.53
C VAL A 84 -35.39 13.05 2.15
N GLU A 85 -36.00 12.71 3.28
CA GLU A 85 -36.88 13.60 4.03
C GLU A 85 -36.15 14.86 4.53
N ALA A 86 -34.90 14.74 4.99
CA ALA A 86 -34.10 15.90 5.41
C ALA A 86 -33.83 16.87 4.25
N LEU A 87 -33.49 16.36 3.06
CA LEU A 87 -33.31 17.17 1.86
C LEU A 87 -34.62 17.85 1.44
N ILE A 88 -35.75 17.14 1.51
CA ILE A 88 -37.08 17.69 1.23
C ILE A 88 -37.48 18.75 2.28
N ARG A 89 -37.17 18.54 3.56
CA ARG A 89 -37.36 19.55 4.62
C ARG A 89 -36.52 20.79 4.33
N ALA A 90 -35.23 20.65 4.06
CA ALA A 90 -34.34 21.77 3.75
C ALA A 90 -34.85 22.56 2.54
N HIS A 91 -35.21 21.89 1.46
CA HIS A 91 -35.79 22.56 0.28
C HIS A 91 -37.09 23.32 0.61
N LYS A 92 -37.98 22.73 1.42
CA LYS A 92 -39.19 23.40 1.92
C LYS A 92 -38.94 24.57 2.89
N ARG A 93 -37.74 24.66 3.51
CA ARG A 93 -37.29 25.85 4.25
C ARG A 93 -36.75 26.97 3.34
N GLY A 94 -36.68 26.74 2.02
CA GLY A 94 -36.11 27.69 1.04
C GLY A 94 -34.63 27.46 0.71
N VAL A 95 -34.01 26.39 1.20
CA VAL A 95 -32.61 26.06 0.89
C VAL A 95 -32.48 25.61 -0.57
N ASP A 96 -31.48 26.13 -1.29
CA ASP A 96 -31.16 25.70 -2.66
C ASP A 96 -30.48 24.32 -2.65
N VAL A 97 -31.27 23.25 -2.70
CA VAL A 97 -30.81 21.86 -2.73
C VAL A 97 -30.66 21.37 -4.17
N LYS A 98 -29.48 20.86 -4.54
CA LYS A 98 -29.23 20.24 -5.85
C LYS A 98 -28.39 18.96 -5.72
N VAL A 99 -28.68 17.96 -6.55
CA VAL A 99 -28.11 16.60 -6.44
C VAL A 99 -27.51 16.14 -7.76
N VAL A 100 -26.36 15.46 -7.68
CA VAL A 100 -25.77 14.65 -8.75
C VAL A 100 -25.68 13.20 -8.28
N THR A 101 -26.01 12.26 -9.16
CA THR A 101 -25.87 10.81 -8.94
C THR A 101 -25.38 10.08 -10.20
N ASP A 102 -25.10 8.79 -10.10
CA ASP A 102 -24.67 7.91 -11.21
C ASP A 102 -25.81 7.70 -12.24
N ASP A 103 -25.48 7.15 -13.40
CA ASP A 103 -26.40 6.93 -14.51
C ASP A 103 -27.59 6.01 -14.17
N ALA A 104 -28.64 6.12 -14.97
CA ALA A 104 -29.89 5.38 -14.74
C ALA A 104 -29.75 3.85 -14.88
N ALA A 105 -28.72 3.34 -15.54
CA ALA A 105 -28.46 1.90 -15.67
C ALA A 105 -27.79 1.34 -14.40
N ARG A 106 -26.99 2.14 -13.69
CA ARG A 106 -26.41 1.76 -12.39
C ARG A 106 -27.35 2.05 -11.22
N ASN A 107 -28.15 3.11 -11.32
CA ASN A 107 -29.05 3.55 -10.26
C ASN A 107 -30.47 2.96 -10.29
N VAL A 108 -30.75 1.95 -11.12
CA VAL A 108 -32.08 1.29 -11.21
C VAL A 108 -32.66 0.96 -9.82
N GLY A 109 -31.84 0.39 -8.92
CA GLY A 109 -32.24 0.02 -7.56
C GLY A 109 -32.46 1.19 -6.60
N PHE A 110 -32.00 2.40 -6.91
CA PHE A 110 -32.08 3.60 -6.07
C PHE A 110 -33.03 4.68 -6.63
N LYS A 111 -33.54 4.47 -7.85
CA LYS A 111 -34.43 5.40 -8.56
C LYS A 111 -35.61 5.91 -7.70
N PRO A 112 -36.34 5.11 -6.89
CA PRO A 112 -37.50 5.61 -6.13
C PRO A 112 -37.16 6.75 -5.15
N TRP A 113 -35.95 6.76 -4.59
CA TRP A 113 -35.51 7.79 -3.64
C TRP A 113 -35.07 9.08 -4.35
N TYR A 114 -34.46 8.98 -5.53
CA TYR A 114 -34.18 10.15 -6.37
C TYR A 114 -35.47 10.71 -7.00
N ASP A 115 -36.41 9.86 -7.41
CA ASP A 115 -37.74 10.27 -7.89
C ASP A 115 -38.53 11.05 -6.82
N ALA A 116 -38.41 10.68 -5.53
CA ALA A 116 -39.02 11.41 -4.43
C ALA A 116 -38.46 12.84 -4.25
N LEU A 117 -37.17 13.04 -4.53
CA LEU A 117 -36.53 14.37 -4.55
C LEU A 117 -37.05 15.19 -5.75
N VAL A 118 -37.06 14.62 -6.95
CA VAL A 118 -37.55 15.28 -8.18
C VAL A 118 -39.04 15.67 -8.03
N LYS A 119 -39.88 14.76 -7.52
CA LYS A 119 -41.31 15.02 -7.25
C LYS A 119 -41.52 16.12 -6.18
N SER A 120 -40.52 16.39 -5.36
CA SER A 120 -40.53 17.46 -4.35
C SER A 120 -39.94 18.78 -4.84
N GLY A 121 -39.56 18.89 -6.12
CA GLY A 121 -39.00 20.11 -6.72
C GLY A 121 -37.47 20.18 -6.73
N ILE A 122 -36.76 19.22 -6.13
CA ILE A 122 -35.30 19.21 -6.02
C ILE A 122 -34.67 18.76 -7.35
N PRO A 123 -33.80 19.57 -7.99
CA PRO A 123 -33.10 19.15 -9.20
C PRO A 123 -32.10 18.02 -8.91
N VAL A 124 -32.35 16.86 -9.52
CA VAL A 124 -31.42 15.74 -9.60
C VAL A 124 -30.89 15.65 -11.03
N ARG A 125 -29.58 15.59 -11.20
CA ARG A 125 -28.93 15.24 -12.47
C ARG A 125 -28.17 13.92 -12.32
N VAL A 126 -28.11 13.16 -13.42
CA VAL A 126 -27.20 12.02 -13.55
C VAL A 126 -25.94 12.49 -14.26
N ASP A 127 -24.79 11.84 -14.01
CA ASP A 127 -23.64 12.02 -14.89
C ASP A 127 -23.95 11.54 -16.31
N ARG A 128 -23.45 12.28 -17.30
CA ARG A 128 -23.62 11.92 -18.72
C ARG A 128 -22.46 11.03 -19.14
N GLY A 129 -22.38 9.86 -18.51
CA GLY A 129 -21.26 8.90 -18.52
C GLY A 129 -20.38 8.97 -19.77
N THR A 130 -19.26 9.69 -19.65
CA THR A 130 -18.31 9.87 -20.75
C THR A 130 -17.15 8.91 -20.64
N VAL A 131 -16.94 8.15 -21.73
CA VAL A 131 -16.06 6.97 -21.82
C VAL A 131 -16.64 5.76 -21.07
N PHE A 132 -16.48 4.59 -21.68
CA PHE A 132 -17.17 3.36 -21.29
C PHE A 132 -16.90 2.95 -19.83
N ASN A 133 -17.98 2.79 -19.06
CA ASN A 133 -18.02 2.12 -17.76
C ASN A 133 -17.34 2.81 -16.55
N CYS A 134 -17.25 4.14 -16.53
CA CYS A 134 -16.85 4.92 -15.33
C CYS A 134 -18.05 5.27 -14.44
N ASN A 135 -17.93 5.20 -13.11
CA ASN A 135 -18.99 5.45 -12.12
C ASN A 135 -18.91 6.86 -11.49
N LEU A 136 -20.04 7.43 -11.08
CA LEU A 136 -20.10 8.59 -10.17
C LEU A 136 -19.86 8.18 -8.72
N HIS A 137 -18.66 7.68 -8.43
CA HIS A 137 -18.36 7.05 -7.15
C HIS A 137 -18.13 8.04 -5.98
N HIS A 138 -18.52 9.32 -6.06
CA HIS A 138 -18.53 10.27 -4.94
C HIS A 138 -19.57 9.93 -3.85
N LYS A 139 -19.32 10.42 -2.62
CA LYS A 139 -20.23 10.39 -1.45
C LYS A 139 -20.06 11.64 -0.58
N PHE A 140 -20.41 12.82 -1.08
CA PHE A 140 -20.24 14.07 -0.34
C PHE A 140 -21.45 15.03 -0.39
N PHE A 141 -21.54 15.87 0.63
CA PHE A 141 -22.43 17.02 0.70
C PHE A 141 -21.63 18.28 1.01
N ILE A 142 -22.00 19.39 0.38
CA ILE A 142 -21.52 20.75 0.64
C ILE A 142 -22.70 21.54 1.20
N ILE A 143 -22.53 22.18 2.35
CA ILE A 143 -23.56 22.98 3.01
C ILE A 143 -23.02 24.38 3.27
N ASP A 144 -23.78 25.39 2.85
CA ASP A 144 -23.57 26.83 3.09
C ASP A 144 -22.13 27.34 2.82
N ASP A 145 -21.49 26.76 1.79
CA ASP A 145 -20.12 27.05 1.33
C ASP A 145 -19.05 27.01 2.44
N ARG A 146 -19.25 26.08 3.39
CA ARG A 146 -18.43 25.98 4.60
C ARG A 146 -18.28 24.54 5.08
N THR A 147 -19.39 23.82 5.21
CA THR A 147 -19.41 22.49 5.79
C THR A 147 -19.32 21.44 4.70
N ILE A 148 -18.31 20.56 4.79
CA ILE A 148 -18.19 19.34 3.99
C ILE A 148 -18.58 18.15 4.86
N TRP A 149 -19.57 17.38 4.38
CA TRP A 149 -19.75 15.98 4.76
C TRP A 149 -19.13 15.10 3.67
N THR A 150 -18.20 14.20 4.00
CA THR A 150 -17.53 13.34 3.00
C THR A 150 -17.02 12.04 3.63
N GLY A 151 -16.66 11.06 2.80
CA GLY A 151 -16.11 9.77 3.24
C GLY A 151 -16.37 8.65 2.23
N ASP A 152 -16.40 7.42 2.75
CA ASP A 152 -16.53 6.20 1.94
C ASP A 152 -17.94 5.58 1.95
N TRP A 153 -18.81 6.06 2.86
CA TRP A 153 -20.18 5.63 3.10
C TRP A 153 -21.16 6.19 2.05
N ASN A 154 -21.89 5.32 1.35
CA ASN A 154 -23.05 5.75 0.58
C ASN A 154 -24.27 5.88 1.49
N SER A 155 -25.24 6.74 1.15
CA SER A 155 -26.44 6.98 1.96
C SER A 155 -27.50 5.87 1.80
N CYS A 156 -27.09 4.62 1.98
CA CYS A 156 -27.89 3.42 1.80
C CYS A 156 -27.84 2.47 3.02
N TRP A 157 -28.82 1.59 3.12
CA TRP A 157 -29.04 0.66 4.22
C TRP A 157 -27.91 -0.36 4.37
N LEU A 158 -27.40 -0.88 3.24
CA LEU A 158 -26.33 -1.87 3.21
C LEU A 158 -25.06 -1.35 3.90
N ASP A 159 -24.63 -0.15 3.51
CA ASP A 159 -23.42 0.52 4.01
C ASP A 159 -23.60 1.03 5.45
N THR A 160 -24.86 1.18 5.90
CA THR A 160 -25.20 1.63 7.26
C THR A 160 -25.29 0.50 8.28
N ASP A 161 -25.84 -0.66 7.89
CA ASP A 161 -26.19 -1.74 8.82
C ASP A 161 -25.37 -3.02 8.66
N LYS A 162 -24.73 -3.27 7.51
CA LYS A 162 -24.06 -4.56 7.23
C LYS A 162 -22.53 -4.47 7.09
N ILE A 163 -21.99 -3.30 6.78
CA ILE A 163 -20.61 -3.10 6.36
C ILE A 163 -19.98 -1.94 7.14
N PHE A 164 -18.73 -2.06 7.58
CA PHE A 164 -17.99 -0.96 8.22
C PHE A 164 -17.73 0.16 7.21
N HIS A 165 -18.16 1.36 7.54
CA HIS A 165 -18.10 2.56 6.70
C HIS A 165 -17.92 3.83 7.53
N ALA A 166 -17.21 4.80 6.97
CA ALA A 166 -16.88 6.05 7.64
C ALA A 166 -17.31 7.29 6.83
N ALA A 167 -17.73 8.32 7.57
CA ALA A 167 -17.93 9.67 7.09
C ALA A 167 -17.40 10.68 8.11
N LEU A 168 -17.15 11.90 7.67
CA LEU A 168 -16.72 13.01 8.51
C LEU A 168 -17.40 14.32 8.12
N ARG A 169 -17.54 15.22 9.09
CA ARG A 169 -17.92 16.63 8.94
C ARG A 169 -16.67 17.49 9.18
N ILE A 170 -16.37 18.40 8.26
CA ILE A 170 -15.31 19.42 8.38
C ILE A 170 -15.90 20.78 7.99
N ASP A 171 -15.63 21.82 8.77
CA ASP A 171 -15.89 23.20 8.37
C ASP A 171 -14.60 23.80 7.80
N SER A 172 -14.60 24.12 6.51
CA SER A 172 -13.51 24.80 5.79
C SER A 172 -14.03 25.35 4.47
N ARG A 173 -14.14 26.69 4.36
CA ARG A 173 -14.67 27.35 3.15
C ARG A 173 -13.86 27.06 1.89
N GLY A 174 -12.54 26.91 2.02
CA GLY A 174 -11.65 26.56 0.91
C GLY A 174 -11.89 25.14 0.41
N LEU A 175 -11.92 24.16 1.33
CA LEU A 175 -12.26 22.77 0.99
C LEU A 175 -13.67 22.66 0.40
N ALA A 176 -14.61 23.47 0.89
CA ALA A 176 -15.97 23.55 0.37
C ALA A 176 -16.02 24.11 -1.06
N LYS A 177 -15.17 25.10 -1.40
CA LYS A 177 -15.02 25.61 -2.76
C LYS A 177 -14.45 24.53 -3.70
N ASP A 178 -13.39 23.83 -3.31
CA ASP A 178 -12.79 22.79 -4.17
C ASP A 178 -13.79 21.66 -4.50
N HIS A 179 -14.61 21.25 -3.53
CA HIS A 179 -15.70 20.30 -3.79
C HIS A 179 -16.83 20.91 -4.63
N LEU A 180 -17.11 22.20 -4.49
CA LEU A 180 -18.16 22.88 -5.25
C LEU A 180 -17.77 23.02 -6.72
N ASP A 181 -16.51 23.35 -7.00
CA ASP A 181 -15.97 23.41 -8.35
C ASP A 181 -16.14 22.05 -9.04
N GLN A 182 -15.70 20.95 -8.41
CA GLN A 182 -15.89 19.60 -8.94
C GLN A 182 -17.38 19.22 -9.08
N TRP A 183 -18.21 19.55 -8.09
CA TRP A 183 -19.65 19.29 -8.15
C TRP A 183 -20.31 20.02 -9.33
N GLN A 184 -19.90 21.25 -9.61
CA GLN A 184 -20.48 22.07 -10.67
C GLN A 184 -20.22 21.48 -12.05
N LYS A 185 -18.99 20.99 -12.33
CA LYS A 185 -18.65 20.29 -13.59
C LYS A 185 -19.55 19.08 -13.83
N LEU A 186 -19.67 18.23 -12.82
CA LEU A 186 -20.50 17.02 -12.84
C LEU A 186 -21.98 17.36 -13.01
N TYR A 187 -22.45 18.42 -12.34
CA TYR A 187 -23.83 18.88 -12.47
C TYR A 187 -24.11 19.44 -13.87
N ASP A 188 -23.25 20.30 -14.42
CA ASP A 188 -23.44 20.87 -15.76
C ASP A 188 -23.24 19.88 -16.91
N GLY A 189 -22.74 18.68 -16.59
CA GLY A 189 -22.55 17.61 -17.55
C GLY A 189 -21.34 17.87 -18.45
N GLU A 190 -20.32 18.55 -17.91
CA GLU A 190 -19.00 18.59 -18.52
C GLU A 190 -18.50 17.16 -18.75
N ARG A 191 -17.84 16.93 -19.88
CA ARG A 191 -17.29 15.63 -20.25
C ARG A 191 -16.00 15.39 -19.48
N ALA A 192 -16.12 15.03 -18.21
CA ALA A 192 -15.02 14.87 -17.28
C ALA A 192 -14.10 13.69 -17.67
N GLY A 193 -13.20 13.93 -18.63
CA GLY A 193 -12.24 12.95 -19.13
C GLY A 193 -10.93 13.60 -19.57
N ILE A 194 -9.89 13.45 -18.74
CA ILE A 194 -8.46 13.63 -19.08
C ILE A 194 -8.02 15.09 -19.36
N GLU A 195 -8.91 16.02 -19.70
CA GLU A 195 -8.59 17.43 -19.99
C GLU A 195 -8.22 18.28 -18.75
N GLY A 196 -8.30 17.72 -17.53
CA GLY A 196 -7.93 18.39 -16.29
C GLY A 196 -6.42 18.64 -16.17
N GLN A 197 -6.01 19.90 -16.08
CA GLN A 197 -4.60 20.25 -15.85
C GLN A 197 -4.15 19.86 -14.44
N TYR A 198 -3.13 19.01 -14.34
CA TYR A 198 -2.52 18.53 -13.09
C TYR A 198 -1.82 19.66 -12.29
N THR A 199 -2.59 20.50 -11.62
CA THR A 199 -2.10 21.57 -10.73
C THR A 199 -1.63 21.00 -9.39
N LEU A 200 -0.46 20.36 -9.42
CA LEU A 200 0.24 19.86 -8.23
C LEU A 200 1.22 20.94 -7.70
N PRO A 201 1.23 21.23 -6.38
CA PRO A 201 0.37 20.66 -5.34
C PRO A 201 -1.01 21.35 -5.24
N ARG A 202 -2.06 20.57 -4.93
CA ARG A 202 -3.37 21.13 -4.53
C ARG A 202 -3.23 22.06 -3.32
N VAL A 203 -4.03 23.12 -3.32
CA VAL A 203 -4.14 24.05 -2.19
C VAL A 203 -4.56 23.28 -0.93
N THR A 204 -3.97 23.63 0.21
CA THR A 204 -4.31 23.04 1.51
C THR A 204 -4.92 24.12 2.39
N HIS A 205 -6.19 23.91 2.75
CA HIS A 205 -7.05 24.91 3.38
C HIS A 205 -7.11 24.72 4.90
N PRO A 206 -7.26 25.80 5.71
CA PRO A 206 -7.44 25.67 7.15
C PRO A 206 -8.78 25.00 7.50
N VAL A 207 -8.81 24.22 8.58
CA VAL A 207 -10.03 23.64 9.17
C VAL A 207 -10.42 24.44 10.41
N GLU A 208 -11.72 24.71 10.59
CA GLU A 208 -12.18 25.48 11.74
C GLU A 208 -11.93 24.74 13.07
N GLY A 209 -11.31 25.46 14.01
CA GLY A 209 -10.83 24.92 15.27
C GLY A 209 -9.51 24.14 15.19
N GLY A 210 -8.78 24.24 14.07
CA GLY A 210 -7.40 23.80 13.95
C GLY A 210 -7.18 22.66 12.94
N GLY A 211 -5.95 22.57 12.46
CA GLY A 211 -5.54 21.65 11.39
C GLY A 211 -5.88 22.18 9.99
N SER A 212 -5.68 21.33 8.98
CA SER A 212 -5.87 21.67 7.57
C SER A 212 -6.35 20.47 6.75
N ALA A 213 -6.90 20.74 5.56
CA ALA A 213 -7.36 19.72 4.65
C ALA A 213 -7.18 20.12 3.17
N ARG A 214 -6.98 19.14 2.30
CA ARG A 214 -7.05 19.27 0.84
C ARG A 214 -7.84 18.12 0.23
N VAL A 215 -8.36 18.31 -0.97
CA VAL A 215 -9.02 17.26 -1.75
C VAL A 215 -8.32 17.06 -3.09
N HIS A 216 -8.32 15.81 -3.55
CA HIS A 216 -7.84 15.35 -4.83
C HIS A 216 -8.99 14.61 -5.54
N PHE A 217 -9.10 14.74 -6.87
CA PHE A 217 -10.22 14.18 -7.64
C PHE A 217 -9.75 13.28 -8.79
N GLY A 218 -10.46 12.17 -9.00
CA GLY A 218 -10.27 11.28 -10.15
C GLY A 218 -10.55 12.01 -11.46
N PHE A 219 -9.87 11.59 -12.54
CA PHE A 219 -9.77 12.25 -13.84
C PHE A 219 -9.08 13.63 -13.85
N GLU A 220 -8.94 14.31 -12.71
CA GLU A 220 -8.06 15.49 -12.56
C GLU A 220 -6.66 15.11 -12.05
N GLU A 221 -6.52 14.03 -11.28
CA GLU A 221 -5.27 13.57 -10.67
C GLU A 221 -5.15 12.04 -10.64
N ASP A 222 -3.89 11.58 -10.61
CA ASP A 222 -3.55 10.20 -10.24
C ASP A 222 -3.73 10.02 -8.71
N LEU A 223 -4.85 9.43 -8.31
CA LEU A 223 -5.17 9.14 -6.91
C LEU A 223 -4.32 7.99 -6.31
N GLU A 224 -3.76 7.11 -7.15
CA GLU A 224 -2.78 6.11 -6.74
C GLU A 224 -1.48 6.81 -6.31
N GLU A 225 -0.99 7.77 -7.10
CA GLU A 225 0.18 8.60 -6.80
C GLU A 225 -0.02 9.41 -5.50
N VAL A 226 -1.21 9.98 -5.28
CA VAL A 226 -1.55 10.64 -4.00
C VAL A 226 -1.38 9.67 -2.83
N MET A 227 -1.97 8.47 -2.91
CA MET A 227 -1.87 7.45 -1.86
C MET A 227 -0.41 7.01 -1.63
N VAL A 228 0.35 6.77 -2.71
CA VAL A 228 1.78 6.40 -2.66
C VAL A 228 2.62 7.47 -1.98
N ARG A 229 2.43 8.75 -2.30
CA ARG A 229 3.16 9.87 -1.68
C ARG A 229 2.89 10.01 -0.20
N GLU A 230 1.64 9.83 0.25
CA GLU A 230 1.34 9.94 1.67
C GLU A 230 1.90 8.76 2.49
N ILE A 231 2.05 7.57 1.89
CA ILE A 231 2.79 6.43 2.46
C ILE A 231 4.32 6.63 2.41
N ALA A 232 4.86 7.24 1.35
CA ALA A 232 6.28 7.55 1.22
C ALA A 232 6.74 8.52 2.33
N ARG A 233 5.88 9.47 2.72
CA ARG A 233 6.09 10.41 3.84
C ARG A 233 6.00 9.78 5.23
N ALA A 234 5.51 8.55 5.38
CA ALA A 234 5.33 7.89 6.68
C ALA A 234 6.67 7.59 7.38
N LYS A 235 6.74 7.89 8.68
CA LYS A 235 7.94 7.77 9.53
C LYS A 235 7.82 6.74 10.66
N ALA A 236 6.60 6.43 11.12
CA ALA A 236 6.35 5.62 12.31
C ALA A 236 5.19 4.61 12.15
N THR A 237 4.03 5.03 11.65
CA THR A 237 2.84 4.14 11.54
C THR A 237 2.01 4.38 10.29
N VAL A 238 1.47 3.31 9.69
CA VAL A 238 0.41 3.37 8.68
C VAL A 238 -0.71 2.38 9.06
N ASP A 239 -1.88 2.92 9.33
CA ASP A 239 -3.10 2.17 9.67
C ASP A 239 -4.10 2.27 8.50
N PHE A 240 -4.24 1.20 7.70
CA PHE A 240 -4.90 1.23 6.39
C PHE A 240 -6.14 0.32 6.37
N ALA A 241 -7.32 0.89 6.15
CA ALA A 241 -8.59 0.19 6.05
C ALA A 241 -9.20 0.39 4.66
N HIS A 242 -9.44 -0.71 3.93
CA HIS A 242 -9.87 -0.63 2.53
C HIS A 242 -10.78 -1.79 2.12
N ALA A 243 -11.88 -1.46 1.44
CA ALA A 243 -12.80 -2.42 0.84
C ALA A 243 -12.17 -3.25 -0.26
N VAL A 244 -11.43 -2.58 -1.15
CA VAL A 244 -10.73 -3.17 -2.30
C VAL A 244 -9.25 -2.86 -2.16
N PHE A 245 -8.40 -3.87 -2.36
CA PHE A 245 -6.93 -3.74 -2.31
C PHE A 245 -6.32 -4.55 -3.45
N ARG A 246 -6.26 -3.92 -4.62
CA ARG A 246 -5.79 -4.49 -5.89
C ARG A 246 -4.66 -3.66 -6.53
N ASN A 247 -4.50 -2.40 -6.11
CA ASN A 247 -3.43 -1.52 -6.56
C ASN A 247 -2.03 -2.02 -6.16
N ARG A 248 -1.14 -2.16 -7.14
CA ARG A 248 0.21 -2.66 -6.92
C ARG A 248 1.16 -1.60 -6.35
N ARG A 249 1.14 -0.34 -6.81
CA ARG A 249 2.08 0.69 -6.35
C ARG A 249 1.81 1.05 -4.89
N VAL A 250 0.55 1.13 -4.46
CA VAL A 250 0.20 1.27 -3.03
C VAL A 250 0.75 0.10 -2.19
N ALA A 251 0.58 -1.15 -2.65
CA ALA A 251 1.12 -2.31 -1.94
C ALA A 251 2.66 -2.30 -1.83
N MET A 252 3.37 -1.83 -2.86
CA MET A 252 4.84 -1.67 -2.82
C MET A 252 5.27 -0.48 -1.97
N ALA A 253 4.51 0.61 -1.93
CA ALA A 253 4.76 1.75 -1.03
C ALA A 253 4.65 1.32 0.45
N LEU A 254 3.65 0.50 0.80
CA LEU A 254 3.51 -0.09 2.14
C LEU A 254 4.71 -1.01 2.49
N VAL A 255 5.20 -1.79 1.53
CA VAL A 255 6.42 -2.61 1.70
C VAL A 255 7.67 -1.74 1.88
N ALA A 256 7.82 -0.67 1.11
CA ALA A 256 8.92 0.29 1.26
C ALA A 256 8.87 1.00 2.62
N ALA A 257 7.67 1.34 3.11
CA ALA A 257 7.49 1.87 4.45
C ALA A 257 7.96 0.87 5.54
N MET A 258 7.59 -0.41 5.43
CA MET A 258 8.08 -1.46 6.35
C MET A 258 9.60 -1.66 6.27
N ARG A 259 10.23 -1.51 5.10
CA ARG A 259 11.70 -1.49 4.96
C ARG A 259 12.33 -0.32 5.72
N ARG A 260 11.71 0.86 5.71
CA ARG A 260 12.11 2.02 6.53
C ARG A 260 11.80 1.87 8.04
N GLY A 261 11.23 0.73 8.48
CA GLY A 261 10.85 0.48 9.87
C GLY A 261 9.47 1.00 10.27
N VAL A 262 8.66 1.50 9.33
CA VAL A 262 7.30 1.99 9.59
C VAL A 262 6.37 0.82 9.92
N ARG A 263 5.65 0.91 11.05
CA ARG A 263 4.69 -0.10 11.48
C ARG A 263 3.40 -0.02 10.64
N VAL A 264 3.16 -1.02 9.80
CA VAL A 264 1.95 -1.12 8.97
C VAL A 264 0.91 -2.06 9.59
N ARG A 265 -0.36 -1.68 9.58
CA ARG A 265 -1.52 -2.53 9.92
C ARG A 265 -2.58 -2.42 8.82
N LEU A 266 -3.12 -3.55 8.36
CA LEU A 266 -4.11 -3.60 7.28
C LEU A 266 -5.40 -4.27 7.76
N ALA A 267 -6.55 -3.61 7.57
CA ALA A 267 -7.88 -4.17 7.80
C ALA A 267 -8.68 -4.13 6.49
N LEU A 268 -8.82 -5.28 5.80
CA LEU A 268 -9.30 -5.30 4.42
C LEU A 268 -10.60 -6.09 4.22
N GLY A 269 -11.44 -5.62 3.30
CA GLY A 269 -12.61 -6.36 2.81
C GLY A 269 -12.18 -7.63 2.08
N ARG A 270 -12.82 -8.77 2.38
CA ARG A 270 -12.38 -10.08 1.87
C ARG A 270 -12.48 -10.23 0.35
N ASP A 271 -13.51 -9.68 -0.26
CA ASP A 271 -13.85 -9.92 -1.68
C ASP A 271 -13.12 -8.94 -2.63
N GLY A 272 -12.80 -7.76 -2.13
CA GLY A 272 -11.96 -6.78 -2.83
C GLY A 272 -10.46 -7.11 -2.80
N LEU A 273 -10.05 -8.18 -2.12
CA LEU A 273 -8.65 -8.45 -1.76
C LEU A 273 -7.83 -9.16 -2.84
N SER A 274 -6.77 -8.52 -3.33
CA SER A 274 -5.72 -9.21 -4.09
C SER A 274 -4.83 -10.04 -3.15
N ARG A 275 -5.04 -11.37 -3.14
CA ARG A 275 -4.29 -12.30 -2.27
C ARG A 275 -2.75 -12.18 -2.42
N PRO A 276 -2.14 -12.05 -3.62
CA PRO A 276 -0.69 -11.90 -3.75
C PRO A 276 -0.15 -10.60 -3.13
N LEU A 277 -0.87 -9.48 -3.26
CA LEU A 277 -0.48 -8.21 -2.65
C LEU A 277 -0.61 -8.25 -1.12
N PHE A 278 -1.67 -8.89 -0.61
CA PHE A 278 -1.86 -9.10 0.82
C PHE A 278 -0.81 -10.04 1.43
N GLN A 279 -0.50 -11.14 0.75
CA GLN A 279 0.60 -12.03 1.10
C GLN A 279 1.95 -11.31 1.10
N SER A 280 2.19 -10.42 0.14
CA SER A 280 3.40 -9.59 0.10
C SER A 280 3.49 -8.64 1.31
N CYS A 281 2.39 -7.97 1.67
CA CYS A 281 2.37 -7.10 2.86
C CYS A 281 2.53 -7.91 4.17
N ALA A 282 1.86 -9.06 4.29
CA ALA A 282 1.96 -9.95 5.44
C ALA A 282 3.37 -10.54 5.59
N ARG A 283 4.03 -10.90 4.47
CA ARG A 283 5.44 -11.34 4.43
C ARG A 283 6.36 -10.30 5.04
N PHE A 284 6.24 -9.04 4.61
CA PHE A 284 7.03 -7.92 5.13
C PHE A 284 6.59 -7.43 6.52
N GLY A 285 5.56 -8.04 7.12
CA GLY A 285 5.28 -7.94 8.54
C GLY A 285 4.12 -7.08 8.97
N ALA A 286 3.32 -6.57 8.03
CA ALA A 286 2.11 -5.83 8.34
C ALA A 286 1.16 -6.68 9.20
N GLU A 287 0.44 -6.05 10.13
CA GLU A 287 -0.65 -6.70 10.84
C GLU A 287 -1.85 -6.86 9.90
N CYS A 288 -1.82 -7.91 9.08
CA CYS A 288 -2.81 -8.20 8.05
C CYS A 288 -4.03 -8.93 8.62
N ARG A 289 -5.19 -8.27 8.61
CA ARG A 289 -6.50 -8.87 8.93
C ARG A 289 -7.51 -8.64 7.81
N SER A 290 -8.45 -9.57 7.62
CA SER A 290 -9.54 -9.40 6.66
C SER A 290 -10.89 -9.89 7.17
N ALA A 291 -11.95 -9.19 6.79
CA ALA A 291 -13.32 -9.45 7.26
C ALA A 291 -14.28 -9.69 6.09
N GLU A 292 -15.20 -10.63 6.32
CA GLU A 292 -16.28 -11.02 5.41
C GLU A 292 -17.64 -10.59 5.97
N ARG A 293 -17.85 -10.82 7.27
CA ARG A 293 -19.09 -10.49 7.98
C ARG A 293 -18.82 -10.01 9.41
N PRO A 294 -19.09 -8.72 9.73
CA PRO A 294 -19.34 -7.63 8.79
C PRO A 294 -18.17 -7.40 7.84
N GLY A 295 -18.47 -7.01 6.61
CA GLY A 295 -17.44 -6.61 5.66
C GLY A 295 -16.78 -5.29 6.07
N ILE A 296 -15.57 -5.04 5.55
CA ILE A 296 -14.94 -3.72 5.62
C ILE A 296 -15.21 -3.02 4.29
N GLY A 297 -16.01 -1.96 4.31
CA GLY A 297 -16.32 -1.09 3.17
C GLY A 297 -15.58 0.26 3.21
N CYS A 298 -14.90 0.51 4.34
CA CYS A 298 -14.09 1.69 4.62
C CYS A 298 -13.03 1.95 3.54
N LYS A 299 -12.66 3.21 3.35
CA LYS A 299 -11.59 3.65 2.45
C LYS A 299 -10.82 4.77 3.14
N PHE A 300 -9.89 4.38 4.01
CA PHE A 300 -9.02 5.33 4.69
C PHE A 300 -7.64 4.76 5.04
N MET A 301 -6.76 5.67 5.37
CA MET A 301 -5.43 5.44 5.92
C MET A 301 -5.12 6.51 6.96
N VAL A 302 -4.60 6.15 8.13
CA VAL A 302 -4.02 7.09 9.09
C VAL A 302 -2.51 6.92 9.10
N VAL A 303 -1.78 8.00 8.84
CA VAL A 303 -0.31 8.03 8.82
C VAL A 303 0.22 8.81 10.02
N ASP A 304 1.18 8.20 10.71
CA ASP A 304 1.92 8.73 11.87
C ASP A 304 1.04 9.29 13.01
N ARG A 305 -0.24 8.88 13.04
CA ARG A 305 -1.31 9.42 13.91
C ARG A 305 -1.54 10.94 13.76
N GLN A 306 -1.03 11.56 12.70
CA GLN A 306 -1.08 13.00 12.45
C GLN A 306 -1.91 13.36 11.21
N ARG A 307 -2.06 12.42 10.27
CA ARG A 307 -2.67 12.64 8.96
C ARG A 307 -3.68 11.54 8.64
N LEU A 308 -4.90 11.94 8.30
CA LEU A 308 -5.99 11.08 7.83
C LEU A 308 -6.13 11.26 6.31
N ILE A 309 -6.08 10.16 5.58
CA ILE A 309 -6.36 10.10 4.15
C ILE A 309 -7.65 9.28 4.04
N THR A 310 -8.72 9.84 3.49
CA THR A 310 -10.01 9.14 3.28
C THR A 310 -10.72 9.73 2.06
N GLY A 311 -12.01 9.46 1.87
CA GLY A 311 -12.77 9.84 0.68
C GLY A 311 -13.40 8.61 0.05
N SER A 312 -13.72 8.69 -1.23
CA SER A 312 -14.42 7.61 -1.92
C SER A 312 -13.53 6.63 -2.71
N TRP A 313 -12.25 6.95 -2.91
CA TRP A 313 -11.32 6.17 -3.74
C TRP A 313 -11.15 4.72 -3.30
N ASN A 314 -11.36 3.77 -4.22
CA ASN A 314 -10.99 2.37 -4.04
C ASN A 314 -9.51 2.16 -4.39
N CYS A 315 -8.80 1.30 -3.66
CA CYS A 315 -7.40 1.01 -3.94
C CYS A 315 -7.26 0.01 -5.11
N THR A 316 -7.67 0.48 -6.29
CA THR A 316 -7.75 -0.16 -7.61
C THR A 316 -6.86 0.58 -8.63
N ILE A 317 -6.90 0.16 -9.91
CA ILE A 317 -6.31 0.91 -11.04
C ILE A 317 -7.43 1.54 -11.90
N ASP A 318 -8.66 1.03 -11.75
CA ASP A 318 -9.87 1.50 -12.41
C ASP A 318 -10.19 2.96 -12.06
N THR A 319 -10.62 3.75 -13.05
CA THR A 319 -10.83 5.21 -12.93
C THR A 319 -12.32 5.56 -12.86
N ASP A 320 -12.76 5.99 -11.68
CA ASP A 320 -14.11 6.49 -11.40
C ASP A 320 -14.06 7.97 -10.97
N HIS A 321 -15.22 8.64 -10.90
CA HIS A 321 -15.33 9.95 -10.23
C HIS A 321 -15.23 9.75 -8.72
N GLU A 322 -14.00 9.57 -8.25
CA GLU A 322 -13.63 9.35 -6.86
C GLU A 322 -12.86 10.54 -6.28
N ASN A 323 -12.76 10.61 -4.96
CA ASN A 323 -11.94 11.60 -4.29
C ASN A 323 -11.03 10.98 -3.22
N ILE A 324 -9.93 11.69 -2.94
CA ILE A 324 -9.11 11.52 -1.74
C ILE A 324 -9.05 12.87 -1.02
N VAL A 325 -9.51 12.90 0.23
CA VAL A 325 -9.36 14.02 1.16
C VAL A 325 -8.23 13.70 2.12
N VAL A 326 -7.21 14.57 2.14
CA VAL A 326 -6.08 14.49 3.08
C VAL A 326 -6.28 15.56 4.15
N VAL A 327 -6.35 15.14 5.41
CA VAL A 327 -6.62 15.98 6.59
C VAL A 327 -5.47 15.83 7.58
N GLU A 328 -4.91 16.94 8.05
CA GLU A 328 -3.71 16.98 8.88
C GLU A 328 -3.93 17.86 10.12
N GLY A 329 -3.43 17.42 11.28
CA GLY A 329 -3.48 18.24 12.50
C GLY A 329 -4.88 18.44 13.11
N VAL A 330 -5.84 17.54 12.86
CA VAL A 330 -7.20 17.55 13.45
C VAL A 330 -7.37 16.38 14.44
N PRO A 331 -6.99 16.50 15.72
CA PRO A 331 -6.86 15.35 16.64
C PRO A 331 -8.16 14.57 16.85
N ARG A 332 -9.31 15.25 16.80
CA ARG A 332 -10.65 14.65 17.00
C ARG A 332 -11.05 13.72 15.86
N LEU A 333 -10.61 13.99 14.63
CA LEU A 333 -10.83 13.08 13.49
C LEU A 333 -9.90 11.87 13.58
N LEU A 334 -8.62 12.13 13.88
CA LEU A 334 -7.57 11.12 14.01
C LEU A 334 -7.91 10.10 15.11
N SER A 335 -8.33 10.55 16.29
CA SER A 335 -8.72 9.66 17.40
C SER A 335 -9.97 8.83 17.08
N GLY A 336 -10.96 9.41 16.41
CA GLY A 336 -12.16 8.70 15.95
C GLY A 336 -11.81 7.58 14.97
N TYR A 337 -11.09 7.88 13.89
CA TYR A 337 -10.71 6.89 12.89
C TYR A 337 -9.79 5.81 13.44
N LEU A 338 -8.83 6.14 14.32
CA LEU A 338 -7.98 5.14 14.99
C LEU A 338 -8.76 4.21 15.93
N THR A 339 -9.77 4.74 16.62
CA THR A 339 -10.67 3.94 17.48
C THR A 339 -11.54 3.01 16.63
N TYR A 340 -12.10 3.50 15.53
CA TYR A 340 -12.91 2.71 14.63
C TYR A 340 -12.08 1.60 13.95
N PHE A 341 -10.85 1.92 13.52
CA PHE A 341 -9.87 0.97 12.98
C PHE A 341 -9.55 -0.16 13.97
N ALA A 342 -9.37 0.17 15.25
CA ALA A 342 -9.19 -0.85 16.29
C ALA A 342 -10.40 -1.80 16.40
N SER A 343 -11.63 -1.30 16.27
CA SER A 343 -12.83 -2.15 16.27
C SER A 343 -12.91 -3.10 15.06
N MET A 344 -12.41 -2.68 13.89
CA MET A 344 -12.27 -3.55 12.71
C MET A 344 -11.22 -4.63 12.95
N LEU A 345 -10.05 -4.27 13.48
CA LEU A 345 -9.00 -5.27 13.77
C LEU A 345 -9.47 -6.31 14.78
N GLN A 346 -10.26 -5.94 15.78
CA GLN A 346 -10.84 -6.87 16.76
C GLN A 346 -11.82 -7.89 16.12
N ARG A 347 -12.59 -7.48 15.11
CA ARG A 347 -13.62 -8.31 14.47
C ARG A 347 -13.15 -9.01 13.17
N ALA A 348 -12.07 -8.55 12.56
CA ALA A 348 -11.48 -9.15 11.36
C ALA A 348 -10.60 -10.36 11.70
N GLU A 349 -10.66 -11.42 10.90
CA GLU A 349 -9.78 -12.58 11.06
C GLU A 349 -8.33 -12.18 10.76
N PRO A 350 -7.34 -12.55 11.61
CA PRO A 350 -5.95 -12.43 11.23
C PRO A 350 -5.65 -13.37 10.05
N TRP A 351 -4.87 -12.90 9.08
CA TRP A 351 -4.52 -13.69 7.89
C TRP A 351 -3.85 -15.04 8.24
N PHE A 352 -3.07 -15.07 9.32
CA PHE A 352 -2.48 -16.28 9.87
C PHE A 352 -3.53 -17.10 10.63
N LYS A 353 -4.34 -17.88 9.91
CA LYS A 353 -5.28 -18.83 10.53
C LYS A 353 -4.52 -19.86 11.38
N LYS A 354 -5.04 -20.17 12.57
CA LYS A 354 -4.53 -21.26 13.40
C LYS A 354 -4.87 -22.62 12.78
N GLY A 355 -3.89 -23.52 12.77
CA GLY A 355 -4.07 -24.97 12.55
C GLY A 355 -3.94 -25.46 11.12
N ALA A 356 -2.88 -26.23 10.84
CA ALA A 356 -2.93 -27.42 9.97
C ALA A 356 -1.60 -28.21 10.04
N LEU A 357 -1.73 -29.54 10.13
CA LEU A 357 -0.69 -30.58 10.13
C LEU A 357 0.10 -30.80 11.45
N ALA A 358 0.41 -32.07 11.73
CA ALA A 358 0.90 -32.56 13.03
C ALA A 358 2.35 -32.14 13.39
N GLU A 359 3.09 -31.57 12.44
CA GLU A 359 4.47 -31.12 12.65
C GLU A 359 4.57 -29.88 13.55
N ASP A 360 3.47 -29.14 13.74
CA ASP A 360 3.39 -28.01 14.66
C ASP A 360 3.84 -28.38 16.08
N LEU A 361 3.57 -29.62 16.55
CA LEU A 361 4.02 -30.09 17.87
C LEU A 361 5.54 -30.19 17.98
N THR A 362 6.23 -30.75 16.97
CA THR A 362 7.71 -30.83 16.96
C THR A 362 8.34 -29.43 17.03
N ARG A 363 7.71 -28.48 16.34
CA ARG A 363 8.09 -27.06 16.32
C ARG A 363 7.82 -26.36 17.64
N GLU A 364 6.64 -26.54 18.24
CA GLU A 364 6.29 -25.95 19.53
C GLU A 364 7.16 -26.54 20.66
N HIS A 365 7.44 -27.85 20.65
CA HIS A 365 8.42 -28.49 21.53
C HIS A 365 9.87 -28.03 21.28
N LEU A 366 10.26 -27.67 20.06
CA LEU A 366 11.58 -27.06 19.79
C LEU A 366 11.65 -25.66 20.41
N MET A 367 10.60 -24.85 20.26
CA MET A 367 10.53 -23.51 20.85
C MET A 367 10.54 -23.53 22.38
N VAL A 368 9.76 -24.40 23.01
CA VAL A 368 9.73 -24.57 24.47
C VAL A 368 11.09 -25.01 25.02
N ARG A 369 11.85 -25.84 24.29
CA ARG A 369 13.22 -26.22 24.69
C ARG A 369 14.21 -25.07 24.55
N LEU A 370 14.13 -24.29 23.47
CA LEU A 370 14.97 -23.11 23.23
C LEU A 370 14.83 -22.04 24.33
N THR A 371 13.63 -21.79 24.82
CA THR A 371 13.40 -20.79 25.88
C THR A 371 13.75 -21.29 27.28
N SER A 372 13.79 -22.61 27.51
CA SER A 372 13.99 -23.21 28.85
C SER A 372 15.40 -23.77 29.13
N THR A 373 16.26 -23.93 28.12
CA THR A 373 17.57 -24.61 28.27
C THR A 373 18.76 -23.69 27.95
N PRO A 374 19.45 -23.13 28.95
CA PRO A 374 20.73 -22.44 28.75
C PRO A 374 21.86 -23.38 28.27
N GLY A 375 22.82 -22.83 27.53
CA GLY A 375 24.12 -23.49 27.29
C GLY A 375 24.10 -24.68 26.32
N SER A 376 23.44 -24.55 25.16
CA SER A 376 23.56 -25.46 24.00
C SER A 376 23.41 -26.97 24.25
N LYS A 377 22.67 -27.40 25.27
CA LYS A 377 22.29 -28.83 25.46
C LYS A 377 21.17 -29.30 24.52
N ILE A 378 20.62 -28.41 23.69
CA ILE A 378 19.76 -28.80 22.57
C ILE A 378 20.66 -29.39 21.49
N ALA A 379 20.79 -30.73 21.50
CA ALA A 379 21.30 -31.45 20.35
C ALA A 379 20.53 -31.01 19.10
N THR A 380 21.25 -30.71 17.99
CA THR A 380 20.67 -30.32 16.70
C THR A 380 19.51 -31.25 16.39
N ALA A 381 18.28 -30.76 16.51
CA ALA A 381 17.09 -31.60 16.68
C ALA A 381 17.03 -32.59 15.54
N ALA A 382 17.28 -33.87 15.84
CA ALA A 382 17.74 -34.85 14.86
C ALA A 382 16.74 -34.92 13.70
N LEU A 383 17.11 -34.33 12.56
CA LEU A 383 16.19 -34.18 11.44
C LEU A 383 15.68 -35.57 11.06
N PRO A 384 14.36 -35.76 10.88
CA PRO A 384 13.80 -37.05 10.46
C PRO A 384 14.32 -37.52 9.09
N TRP A 385 15.05 -36.65 8.38
CA TRP A 385 15.69 -36.90 7.10
C TRP A 385 17.16 -36.43 7.11
N ARG A 386 18.08 -37.25 6.60
CA ARG A 386 19.38 -36.75 6.10
C ARG A 386 19.15 -36.10 4.73
N GLY A 387 19.09 -34.77 4.71
CA GLY A 387 18.93 -34.00 3.47
C GLY A 387 20.22 -33.91 2.65
N GLU A 388 20.09 -33.56 1.37
CA GLU A 388 21.21 -32.94 0.65
C GLU A 388 21.35 -31.49 1.11
N VAL A 389 22.52 -31.15 1.64
CA VAL A 389 22.92 -29.77 1.92
C VAL A 389 23.04 -29.03 0.59
N SER A 390 22.32 -27.93 0.43
CA SER A 390 22.44 -27.05 -0.74
C SER A 390 23.69 -26.18 -0.65
N ALA A 391 23.97 -25.42 -1.71
CA ALA A 391 24.87 -24.26 -1.58
C ALA A 391 24.41 -23.34 -0.43
N PRO A 392 25.32 -22.59 0.22
CA PRO A 392 24.98 -21.66 1.30
C PRO A 392 23.85 -20.69 0.91
N PRO A 393 22.95 -20.32 1.85
CA PRO A 393 21.90 -19.33 1.64
C PRO A 393 22.47 -18.03 1.09
N ALA A 394 22.19 -17.75 -0.19
CA ALA A 394 22.75 -16.57 -0.85
C ALA A 394 22.05 -15.31 -0.32
N PRO A 395 22.77 -14.32 0.24
CA PRO A 395 22.16 -13.07 0.63
C PRO A 395 21.57 -12.37 -0.61
N ILE A 396 20.34 -11.88 -0.50
CA ILE A 396 19.73 -11.00 -1.52
C ILE A 396 19.90 -9.55 -1.08
N LEU A 397 19.54 -9.26 0.18
CA LEU A 397 19.71 -7.96 0.84
C LEU A 397 19.90 -8.25 2.33
N VAL A 398 21.05 -7.93 2.93
CA VAL A 398 21.37 -8.27 4.32
C VAL A 398 22.25 -7.17 4.93
N PRO A 399 21.81 -6.47 6.01
CA PRO A 399 22.66 -5.57 6.77
C PRO A 399 23.71 -6.35 7.56
N GLU A 400 24.90 -5.77 7.73
CA GLU A 400 26.02 -6.41 8.43
C GLU A 400 25.73 -6.72 9.91
N ASP A 401 24.74 -6.07 10.52
CA ASP A 401 24.44 -6.17 11.95
C ASP A 401 23.50 -7.34 12.33
N ALA A 402 22.98 -8.10 11.35
CA ALA A 402 21.96 -9.13 11.58
C ALA A 402 22.36 -10.12 12.71
N ALA A 403 21.56 -10.13 13.80
CA ALA A 403 21.91 -10.80 15.06
C ALA A 403 22.01 -12.33 14.97
N VAL A 404 21.27 -12.90 14.02
CA VAL A 404 21.28 -14.30 13.60
C VAL A 404 21.31 -14.27 12.07
N VAL A 405 21.94 -15.26 11.43
CA VAL A 405 21.96 -15.43 9.96
C VAL A 405 21.81 -16.90 9.56
N PRO A 406 21.17 -17.24 8.42
CA PRO A 406 21.15 -18.59 7.88
C PRO A 406 22.48 -18.94 7.20
N VAL A 407 23.13 -20.01 7.64
CA VAL A 407 24.47 -20.45 7.17
C VAL A 407 24.43 -21.69 6.27
N SER A 408 23.43 -22.55 6.41
CA SER A 408 23.19 -23.66 5.47
C SER A 408 21.70 -23.96 5.34
N ALA A 409 21.33 -24.64 4.26
CA ALA A 409 19.99 -25.18 4.05
C ALA A 409 20.10 -26.63 3.53
N ALA A 410 19.19 -27.51 3.96
CA ALA A 410 19.19 -28.92 3.60
C ALA A 410 17.80 -29.43 3.22
N TRP A 411 17.74 -30.22 2.14
CA TRP A 411 16.48 -30.67 1.52
C TRP A 411 16.40 -32.20 1.45
N PRO A 412 15.27 -32.83 1.79
CA PRO A 412 15.13 -34.28 1.67
C PRO A 412 15.20 -34.72 0.20
N ARG A 413 15.99 -35.77 -0.08
CA ARG A 413 16.00 -36.40 -1.42
C ARG A 413 14.62 -36.90 -1.86
N HIS A 414 13.77 -37.27 -0.91
CA HIS A 414 12.42 -37.79 -1.18
C HIS A 414 11.42 -36.73 -1.68
N ASP A 415 11.73 -35.43 -1.56
CA ASP A 415 10.89 -34.34 -2.06
C ASP A 415 11.19 -33.93 -3.51
N ARG A 416 12.14 -34.58 -4.19
CA ARG A 416 12.39 -34.35 -5.61
C ARG A 416 11.13 -34.63 -6.44
N GLY A 417 10.76 -33.71 -7.32
CA GLY A 417 9.51 -33.74 -8.11
C GLY A 417 8.20 -33.48 -7.33
N ARG A 418 8.17 -33.64 -6.00
CA ARG A 418 6.95 -33.47 -5.19
C ARG A 418 6.52 -32.00 -5.05
N ARG A 419 5.21 -31.78 -4.82
CA ARG A 419 4.66 -30.45 -4.48
C ARG A 419 4.84 -30.11 -3.01
N ASP A 420 4.72 -31.10 -2.14
CA ASP A 420 5.11 -31.00 -0.74
C ASP A 420 6.63 -30.95 -0.64
N LYS A 421 7.12 -30.05 0.21
CA LYS A 421 8.54 -29.72 0.40
C LYS A 421 8.81 -29.51 1.87
N HIS A 422 9.88 -30.12 2.35
CA HIS A 422 10.49 -29.85 3.64
C HIS A 422 11.87 -29.23 3.40
N ILE A 423 12.26 -28.30 4.26
CA ILE A 423 13.58 -27.68 4.25
C ILE A 423 14.01 -27.47 5.69
N ALA A 424 15.24 -27.84 6.00
CA ALA A 424 15.89 -27.47 7.24
C ALA A 424 16.84 -26.29 6.98
N VAL A 425 16.68 -25.19 7.70
CA VAL A 425 17.58 -24.04 7.62
C VAL A 425 18.39 -23.94 8.91
N THR A 426 19.71 -23.92 8.76
CA THR A 426 20.66 -23.80 9.86
C THR A 426 20.96 -22.32 10.11
N LEU A 427 20.73 -21.86 11.33
CA LEU A 427 20.88 -20.48 11.78
C LEU A 427 22.06 -20.35 12.75
N HIS A 428 22.94 -19.39 12.50
CA HIS A 428 24.08 -19.05 13.34
C HIS A 428 23.85 -17.71 14.04
N ARG A 429 24.11 -17.62 15.35
CA ARG A 429 24.02 -16.38 16.14
C ARG A 429 25.31 -15.59 16.00
N ARG A 430 25.21 -14.33 15.55
CA ARG A 430 26.37 -13.42 15.41
C ARG A 430 26.54 -12.43 16.56
N ARG A 431 25.45 -12.10 17.28
CA ARG A 431 25.49 -11.25 18.49
C ARG A 431 24.33 -11.54 19.44
N ALA A 432 24.34 -10.88 20.60
CA ALA A 432 23.18 -10.84 21.49
C ALA A 432 22.04 -9.95 20.92
N LEU A 433 20.83 -10.22 21.42
CA LEU A 433 19.69 -9.32 21.32
C LEU A 433 19.55 -8.49 22.60
N ARG A 434 18.92 -7.32 22.50
CA ARG A 434 18.48 -6.58 23.69
C ARG A 434 17.40 -7.37 24.45
N PRO A 435 17.28 -7.24 25.79
CA PRO A 435 16.24 -7.91 26.57
C PRO A 435 14.82 -7.67 26.01
N GLY A 436 13.97 -8.69 26.07
CA GLY A 436 12.59 -8.64 25.58
C GLY A 436 12.41 -8.51 24.05
N ALA A 437 13.48 -8.37 23.27
CA ALA A 437 13.39 -8.40 21.81
C ALA A 437 13.06 -9.81 21.29
N ARG A 438 12.57 -9.87 20.05
CA ARG A 438 12.30 -11.11 19.32
C ARG A 438 12.86 -11.03 17.91
N ILE A 439 13.26 -12.15 17.33
CA ILE A 439 13.50 -12.31 15.90
C ILE A 439 12.37 -13.14 15.30
N ARG A 440 11.89 -12.76 14.11
CA ARG A 440 10.92 -13.52 13.33
C ARG A 440 11.51 -13.95 12.00
N PHE A 441 11.38 -15.23 11.66
CA PHE A 441 11.76 -15.82 10.38
C PHE A 441 10.53 -16.20 9.55
N VAL A 442 10.52 -15.77 8.29
CA VAL A 442 9.39 -15.83 7.36
C VAL A 442 9.85 -16.57 6.11
N LEU A 443 9.43 -17.83 5.95
CA LEU A 443 9.70 -18.59 4.72
C LEU A 443 8.59 -18.39 3.68
N SER A 444 9.01 -18.17 2.45
CA SER A 444 8.18 -17.81 1.30
C SER A 444 8.76 -18.40 0.01
N TYR A 445 7.99 -18.36 -1.07
CA TYR A 445 8.48 -18.75 -2.39
C TYR A 445 7.93 -17.85 -3.50
N THR A 446 8.75 -17.57 -4.50
CA THR A 446 8.43 -16.64 -5.60
C THR A 446 8.50 -17.41 -6.91
N GLU A 447 7.47 -17.32 -7.74
CA GLU A 447 7.45 -17.99 -9.04
C GLU A 447 8.22 -17.17 -10.09
N LEU A 448 9.17 -17.82 -10.74
CA LEU A 448 10.13 -17.18 -11.66
C LEU A 448 9.50 -16.50 -12.87
N HIS A 449 8.30 -16.94 -13.26
CA HIS A 449 7.57 -16.42 -14.42
C HIS A 449 6.32 -15.64 -14.00
N HIS A 450 6.17 -15.27 -12.72
CA HIS A 450 4.95 -14.61 -12.24
C HIS A 450 5.28 -13.44 -11.31
N SER A 451 5.61 -12.29 -11.90
CA SER A 451 6.06 -11.10 -11.18
C SER A 451 5.00 -10.46 -10.26
N LEU A 452 3.75 -10.96 -10.24
CA LEU A 452 2.64 -10.40 -9.46
C LEU A 452 2.72 -10.63 -7.94
N GLY A 453 3.71 -11.38 -7.44
CA GLY A 453 4.04 -11.41 -6.02
C GLY A 453 4.70 -12.70 -5.55
N CYS A 454 5.19 -12.67 -4.31
CA CYS A 454 5.66 -13.85 -3.61
C CYS A 454 4.51 -14.57 -2.90
N TYR A 455 4.47 -15.88 -3.02
CA TYR A 455 3.53 -16.73 -2.31
C TYR A 455 4.03 -17.01 -0.90
N LEU A 456 3.11 -17.00 0.05
CA LEU A 456 3.31 -17.59 1.37
C LEU A 456 2.73 -19.02 1.37
N PRO A 457 3.38 -19.99 2.04
CA PRO A 457 2.79 -21.31 2.30
C PRO A 457 1.38 -21.22 2.85
N ALA A 458 0.51 -22.19 2.56
CA ALA A 458 -0.85 -22.23 3.11
C ALA A 458 -0.85 -22.21 4.65
N ASN A 459 0.14 -22.87 5.27
CA ASN A 459 0.33 -22.95 6.71
C ASN A 459 1.44 -21.98 7.16
N HIS A 460 1.44 -20.74 6.67
CA HIS A 460 2.49 -19.76 6.99
C HIS A 460 2.44 -19.31 8.47
N ARG A 461 3.05 -20.12 9.34
CA ARG A 461 3.46 -19.71 10.68
C ARG A 461 4.93 -19.26 10.63
N PRO A 462 5.28 -18.00 10.91
CA PRO A 462 6.66 -17.58 11.00
C PRO A 462 7.30 -18.07 12.32
N PHE A 463 8.58 -18.48 12.29
CA PHE A 463 9.29 -18.84 13.53
C PHE A 463 9.58 -17.56 14.31
N VAL A 464 9.37 -17.57 15.63
CA VAL A 464 9.68 -16.43 16.50
C VAL A 464 10.58 -16.92 17.62
N LEU A 465 11.80 -16.39 17.68
CA LEU A 465 12.73 -16.57 18.79
C LEU A 465 12.70 -15.31 19.66
N ASP A 466 12.75 -15.42 20.97
CA ASP A 466 12.97 -14.27 21.86
C ASP A 466 14.46 -14.11 22.23
N ALA A 467 14.77 -13.04 22.94
CA ALA A 467 16.13 -12.72 23.38
C ALA A 467 16.76 -13.81 24.26
N THR A 468 15.97 -14.59 25.00
CA THR A 468 16.45 -15.72 25.80
C THR A 468 16.74 -16.92 24.91
N ALA A 469 15.82 -17.27 24.01
CA ALA A 469 16.01 -18.34 23.02
C ALA A 469 17.24 -18.10 22.12
N VAL A 470 17.48 -16.86 21.69
CA VAL A 470 18.71 -16.48 20.95
C VAL A 470 19.92 -16.40 21.88
N GLY A 471 19.72 -16.00 23.14
CA GLY A 471 20.74 -16.01 24.18
C GLY A 471 21.32 -17.40 24.48
N ASN A 472 20.50 -18.44 24.31
CA ASN A 472 20.83 -19.86 24.51
C ASN A 472 21.47 -20.53 23.27
N LEU A 473 21.66 -19.79 22.16
CA LEU A 473 22.35 -20.30 20.97
C LEU A 473 23.86 -20.05 21.09
N ASP A 474 24.60 -21.07 21.49
CA ASP A 474 26.07 -21.14 21.42
C ASP A 474 26.52 -22.11 20.31
N ARG A 475 25.56 -22.66 19.55
CA ARG A 475 25.73 -23.54 18.38
C ARG A 475 24.64 -23.25 17.34
N ASP A 476 24.88 -23.73 16.13
CA ASP A 476 23.97 -23.64 14.99
C ASP A 476 22.59 -24.28 15.26
N LEU A 477 21.52 -23.50 15.10
CA LEU A 477 20.14 -23.93 15.28
C LEU A 477 19.52 -24.36 13.95
N VAL A 478 19.05 -25.61 13.87
CA VAL A 478 18.34 -26.12 12.69
C VAL A 478 16.83 -25.92 12.83
N LEU A 479 16.23 -25.08 11.99
CA LEU A 479 14.78 -24.85 11.89
C LEU A 479 14.16 -25.63 10.71
N PRO A 480 13.23 -26.58 10.97
CA PRO A 480 12.47 -27.25 9.91
C PRO A 480 11.26 -26.41 9.46
N PHE A 481 11.04 -26.32 8.15
CA PHE A 481 9.83 -25.77 7.55
C PHE A 481 9.24 -26.79 6.57
N ALA A 482 7.93 -26.96 6.59
CA ALA A 482 7.18 -27.70 5.58
C ALA A 482 6.24 -26.76 4.81
N PHE A 483 6.11 -26.95 3.50
CA PHE A 483 5.25 -26.16 2.64
C PHE A 483 4.82 -26.93 1.38
N ARG A 484 3.68 -26.53 0.81
CA ARG A 484 3.15 -27.07 -0.45
C ARG A 484 3.23 -26.01 -1.55
N LEU A 485 3.85 -26.36 -2.66
CA LEU A 485 3.93 -25.53 -3.87
C LEU A 485 2.63 -25.62 -4.71
N PRO A 486 2.30 -24.59 -5.51
CA PRO A 486 1.24 -24.62 -6.51
C PRO A 486 1.40 -25.76 -7.53
N PRO A 487 0.31 -26.19 -8.19
CA PRO A 487 0.37 -27.18 -9.27
C PRO A 487 0.79 -26.57 -10.62
N GLY A 488 1.21 -27.43 -11.54
CA GLY A 488 1.60 -27.08 -12.91
C GLY A 488 3.12 -27.03 -13.12
N HIS A 489 3.53 -26.87 -14.39
CA HIS A 489 4.94 -26.77 -14.80
C HIS A 489 5.52 -25.39 -14.45
N ARG A 490 5.81 -25.19 -13.17
CA ARG A 490 6.25 -23.90 -12.60
C ARG A 490 7.64 -24.04 -11.97
N LYS A 491 8.44 -22.96 -12.04
CA LYS A 491 9.77 -22.85 -11.43
C LYS A 491 9.71 -21.81 -10.29
N PHE A 492 10.22 -22.14 -9.10
CA PHE A 492 10.14 -21.27 -7.91
C PHE A 492 11.52 -21.01 -7.27
N HIS A 493 11.76 -19.78 -6.82
CA HIS A 493 12.75 -19.49 -5.77
C HIS A 493 12.13 -19.73 -4.39
N VAL A 494 12.94 -20.10 -3.40
CA VAL A 494 12.54 -20.15 -1.99
C VAL A 494 13.39 -19.17 -1.19
N GLU A 495 12.75 -18.38 -0.35
CA GLU A 495 13.35 -17.19 0.28
C GLU A 495 12.96 -17.13 1.76
N LEU A 496 13.96 -16.86 2.61
CA LEU A 496 13.79 -16.57 4.03
C LEU A 496 13.96 -15.08 4.26
N ASP A 497 12.99 -14.42 4.87
CA ASP A 497 13.15 -13.07 5.44
C ASP A 497 13.30 -13.14 6.96
N GLN A 498 14.12 -12.24 7.49
CA GLN A 498 14.29 -12.01 8.92
C GLN A 498 13.71 -10.66 9.33
N PHE A 499 13.21 -10.58 10.57
CA PHE A 499 12.75 -9.35 11.19
C PHE A 499 13.19 -9.32 12.65
N ASP A 500 13.67 -8.19 13.14
CA ASP A 500 13.78 -7.94 14.58
C ASP A 500 12.48 -7.30 15.07
N SER A 501 12.15 -7.45 16.35
CA SER A 501 11.09 -6.66 16.95
C SER A 501 11.59 -5.26 17.34
N GLY A 502 10.72 -4.26 17.23
CA GLY A 502 10.84 -2.97 17.91
C GLY A 502 10.60 -3.10 19.42
N ALA A 503 10.84 -2.01 20.16
CA ALA A 503 10.55 -1.95 21.61
C ALA A 503 9.04 -1.97 21.89
N ASP A 504 8.23 -1.46 20.95
CA ASP A 504 6.76 -1.51 20.93
C ASP A 504 6.19 -2.86 20.44
N GLY A 505 7.06 -3.83 20.18
CA GLY A 505 6.72 -5.16 19.65
C GLY A 505 6.40 -5.22 18.15
N ALA A 506 6.50 -4.12 17.38
CA ALA A 506 6.38 -4.13 15.92
C ALA A 506 7.51 -4.93 15.26
N TRP A 507 7.44 -5.20 13.95
CA TRP A 507 8.47 -5.94 13.22
C TRP A 507 9.21 -5.04 12.23
N VAL A 508 10.54 -4.97 12.37
CA VAL A 508 11.45 -4.26 11.46
C VAL A 508 12.17 -5.29 10.62
N TRP A 509 12.14 -5.16 9.30
CA TRP A 509 12.80 -6.10 8.39
C TRP A 509 14.33 -6.01 8.50
N ARG A 510 15.00 -7.17 8.43
CA ARG A 510 16.45 -7.34 8.67
C ARG A 510 17.19 -8.10 7.58
N GLY A 511 16.53 -8.37 6.46
CA GLY A 511 17.18 -8.95 5.30
C GLY A 511 16.52 -10.22 4.80
N ARG A 512 17.08 -10.72 3.69
CA ARG A 512 16.55 -11.83 2.90
C ARG A 512 17.68 -12.68 2.33
N TRP A 513 17.49 -14.00 2.38
CA TRP A 513 18.38 -14.98 1.78
C TRP A 513 17.60 -15.88 0.82
N ARG A 514 18.19 -16.16 -0.34
CA ARG A 514 17.72 -17.20 -1.26
C ARG A 514 18.22 -18.55 -0.78
N LEU A 515 17.29 -19.42 -0.44
CA LEU A 515 17.60 -20.77 -0.01
C LEU A 515 17.81 -21.61 -1.28
N GLY A 516 19.04 -22.07 -1.51
CA GLY A 516 19.35 -22.96 -2.64
C GLY A 516 18.51 -24.25 -2.55
N PRO A 517 18.21 -24.97 -3.65
CA PRO A 517 18.72 -24.80 -5.00
C PRO A 517 18.22 -23.52 -5.68
N ALA A 518 18.93 -23.07 -6.72
CA ALA A 518 18.62 -21.81 -7.42
C ALA A 518 17.16 -21.71 -7.90
N SER A 519 16.55 -22.84 -8.29
CA SER A 519 15.11 -22.95 -8.53
C SER A 519 14.60 -24.35 -8.23
N ILE A 520 13.32 -24.45 -7.87
CA ILE A 520 12.58 -25.71 -7.70
C ILE A 520 11.54 -25.81 -8.82
N THR A 521 11.62 -26.86 -9.63
CA THR A 521 10.60 -27.20 -10.65
C THR A 521 9.54 -28.14 -10.07
N VAL A 522 8.28 -27.91 -10.39
CA VAL A 522 7.16 -28.84 -10.15
C VAL A 522 6.71 -29.42 -11.49
N ILE A 523 6.51 -30.74 -11.55
CA ILE A 523 6.03 -31.45 -12.76
C ILE A 523 4.94 -32.44 -12.36
N PRO A 524 3.70 -32.30 -12.85
CA PRO A 524 2.66 -33.30 -12.66
C PRO A 524 3.00 -34.61 -13.39
N GLY A 525 2.79 -35.76 -12.73
CA GLY A 525 2.70 -37.07 -13.38
C GLY A 525 3.99 -37.75 -13.88
N ALA A 526 5.16 -37.12 -13.83
CA ALA A 526 6.39 -37.68 -14.39
C ALA A 526 7.58 -37.75 -13.41
N ARG A 527 8.35 -38.85 -13.47
CA ARG A 527 9.78 -38.81 -13.10
C ARG A 527 10.51 -38.06 -14.22
N VAL A 528 11.19 -36.97 -13.89
CA VAL A 528 12.05 -36.22 -14.82
C VAL A 528 13.43 -36.04 -14.19
N ASP A 529 14.45 -35.99 -15.05
CA ASP A 529 15.86 -36.18 -14.69
C ASP A 529 16.55 -34.88 -14.20
N ARG A 530 17.71 -35.09 -13.54
CA ARG A 530 18.85 -34.17 -13.33
C ARG A 530 18.64 -32.75 -12.80
N ARG A 531 19.78 -32.11 -12.53
CA ARG A 531 19.92 -30.78 -11.93
C ARG A 531 19.88 -29.71 -13.02
N ASP A 532 18.69 -29.40 -13.53
CA ASP A 532 18.54 -28.20 -14.34
C ASP A 532 18.55 -26.95 -13.45
N HIS A 533 19.77 -26.45 -13.26
CA HIS A 533 20.01 -25.03 -13.00
C HIS A 533 19.24 -24.19 -14.02
N ILE A 534 18.91 -22.94 -13.67
CA ILE A 534 18.66 -21.93 -14.69
C ILE A 534 19.99 -21.61 -15.39
N LYS A 535 20.41 -22.50 -16.29
CA LYS A 535 21.31 -22.11 -17.36
C LYS A 535 20.50 -21.21 -18.28
N ILE A 536 20.77 -19.91 -18.20
CA ILE A 536 20.58 -19.01 -19.32
C ILE A 536 21.52 -19.55 -20.42
N GLN A 537 21.03 -20.49 -21.26
CA GLN A 537 21.89 -21.37 -22.06
C GLN A 537 22.82 -20.58 -22.99
N ARG A 538 22.34 -19.43 -23.46
CA ARG A 538 23.09 -18.24 -23.85
C ARG A 538 22.20 -17.03 -23.55
N PRO A 539 22.67 -15.96 -22.88
CA PRO A 539 22.08 -14.65 -23.08
C PRO A 539 22.27 -14.26 -24.56
N LEU A 540 21.36 -13.47 -25.13
CA LEU A 540 21.56 -12.94 -26.49
C LEU A 540 22.82 -12.05 -26.47
N PRO A 541 23.91 -12.44 -27.18
CA PRO A 541 25.22 -11.81 -27.02
C PRO A 541 25.12 -10.30 -27.22
N PHE A 542 25.61 -9.52 -26.26
CA PHE A 542 25.42 -8.07 -26.26
C PHE A 542 25.98 -7.42 -27.53
N GLU A 543 26.98 -8.04 -28.14
CA GLU A 543 27.62 -7.69 -29.42
C GLU A 543 26.60 -7.58 -30.57
N GLN A 544 25.50 -8.35 -30.53
CA GLN A 544 24.44 -8.34 -31.54
C GLN A 544 23.48 -7.14 -31.42
N TRP A 545 23.54 -6.40 -30.31
CA TRP A 545 22.68 -5.26 -30.06
C TRP A 545 23.36 -3.98 -30.58
N THR A 546 22.68 -3.23 -31.44
CA THR A 546 23.14 -1.90 -31.88
C THR A 546 22.93 -0.90 -30.74
N LEU A 547 23.98 -0.20 -30.33
CA LEU A 547 23.96 0.74 -29.21
C LEU A 547 23.70 2.18 -29.69
N ASN A 548 23.17 3.03 -28.81
CA ASN A 548 23.16 4.48 -29.00
C ASN A 548 24.28 5.15 -28.18
N GLU A 549 24.49 6.45 -28.42
CA GLU A 549 25.59 7.26 -27.86
C GLU A 549 25.63 7.38 -26.32
N PHE A 550 24.64 6.84 -25.63
CA PHE A 550 24.53 6.85 -24.17
C PHE A 550 24.62 5.45 -23.54
N THR A 551 24.70 4.39 -24.36
CA THR A 551 24.82 3.00 -23.91
C THR A 551 26.28 2.56 -23.97
N GLN A 552 26.76 1.97 -22.88
CA GLN A 552 28.10 1.41 -22.74
C GLN A 552 28.02 -0.10 -22.55
N ARG A 553 29.02 -0.84 -23.05
CA ARG A 553 29.16 -2.29 -22.84
C ARG A 553 29.81 -2.54 -21.49
N GLU A 554 29.27 -3.50 -20.73
CA GLU A 554 29.83 -3.99 -19.47
C GLU A 554 30.19 -5.47 -19.63
N ALA A 555 31.03 -6.00 -18.74
CA ALA A 555 31.44 -7.41 -18.78
C ALA A 555 30.29 -8.43 -18.72
N ASN A 556 29.10 -8.03 -18.24
CA ASN A 556 27.91 -8.88 -18.12
C ASN A 556 26.61 -8.21 -18.64
N GLY A 557 26.67 -7.04 -19.29
CA GLY A 557 25.47 -6.21 -19.50
C GLY A 557 25.65 -4.97 -20.36
N LEU A 558 24.65 -4.08 -20.31
CA LEU A 558 24.58 -2.81 -21.03
C LEU A 558 24.21 -1.66 -20.06
N ARG A 559 25.20 -0.84 -19.71
CA ARG A 559 25.08 0.35 -18.85
C ARG A 559 24.52 1.52 -19.68
N PHE A 560 23.56 2.30 -19.16
CA PHE A 560 22.86 3.30 -19.99
C PHE A 560 22.27 4.47 -19.16
N THR A 561 23.05 5.55 -19.04
CA THR A 561 22.86 6.66 -18.06
C THR A 561 22.08 7.85 -18.63
N ALA A 562 21.16 8.43 -17.85
CA ALA A 562 20.05 9.26 -18.31
C ALA A 562 20.03 10.73 -17.82
N PRO A 563 19.59 11.71 -18.65
CA PRO A 563 18.65 12.75 -18.22
C PRO A 563 17.22 12.16 -18.17
N TRP A 564 16.29 12.84 -17.52
CA TRP A 564 14.88 12.44 -17.51
C TRP A 564 14.20 12.64 -18.86
N GLY A 565 13.35 11.69 -19.29
CA GLY A 565 12.56 11.80 -20.52
C GLY A 565 12.36 10.51 -21.34
N GLY A 566 12.31 9.31 -20.74
CA GLY A 566 12.16 8.04 -21.47
C GLY A 566 13.31 7.04 -21.30
N GLY A 567 13.83 6.47 -22.39
CA GLY A 567 14.42 5.13 -22.34
C GLY A 567 15.38 4.64 -23.42
N PHE A 568 15.64 3.36 -23.27
CA PHE A 568 16.58 2.50 -24.01
C PHE A 568 16.01 2.21 -25.40
N SER A 569 16.86 2.03 -26.41
CA SER A 569 16.45 1.70 -27.78
C SER A 569 17.42 0.78 -28.54
N PRO A 570 18.09 -0.20 -27.91
CA PRO A 570 19.01 -1.05 -28.64
C PRO A 570 18.24 -1.89 -29.66
N ARG A 571 18.74 -1.94 -30.89
CA ARG A 571 18.10 -2.73 -31.94
C ARG A 571 18.42 -4.21 -31.73
N LEU A 572 17.39 -5.05 -31.76
CA LEU A 572 17.51 -6.50 -31.54
C LEU A 572 16.55 -7.24 -32.47
N VAL A 573 17.11 -7.95 -33.46
CA VAL A 573 16.35 -8.78 -34.39
C VAL A 573 16.20 -10.20 -33.82
N HIS A 574 15.22 -10.38 -32.94
CA HIS A 574 14.92 -11.67 -32.28
C HIS A 574 13.57 -12.22 -32.73
N ARG A 575 13.48 -13.50 -33.12
CA ARG A 575 12.17 -14.13 -33.42
C ARG A 575 11.57 -14.68 -32.12
N PRO A 576 10.36 -14.22 -31.71
CA PRO A 576 9.68 -14.73 -30.51
C PRO A 576 9.61 -16.26 -30.46
N ARG A 577 9.92 -16.81 -29.30
CA ARG A 577 9.85 -18.24 -28.97
C ARG A 577 9.05 -18.43 -27.70
N LYS A 578 8.52 -19.64 -27.53
CA LYS A 578 7.93 -20.10 -26.29
C LYS A 578 9.03 -20.32 -25.25
N GLY A 579 8.82 -19.82 -24.03
CA GLY A 579 9.83 -19.71 -22.99
C GLY A 579 10.69 -18.44 -23.06
N ASP A 580 10.34 -17.42 -23.85
CA ASP A 580 11.10 -16.16 -23.85
C ASP A 580 10.80 -15.31 -22.61
N ALA A 581 11.85 -14.72 -22.03
CA ALA A 581 11.74 -13.78 -20.92
C ALA A 581 12.74 -12.62 -21.05
N ILE A 582 12.32 -11.45 -20.59
CA ILE A 582 13.19 -10.28 -20.43
C ILE A 582 13.61 -10.22 -18.96
N LEU A 583 14.93 -10.17 -18.69
CA LEU A 583 15.48 -9.87 -17.38
C LEU A 583 15.95 -8.41 -17.38
N VAL A 584 15.49 -7.60 -16.41
CA VAL A 584 15.91 -6.20 -16.25
C VAL A 584 16.33 -5.97 -14.81
N ARG A 585 17.46 -5.29 -14.59
CA ARG A 585 17.91 -4.86 -13.26
C ARG A 585 17.78 -3.35 -13.17
N VAL A 586 16.99 -2.85 -12.22
CA VAL A 586 16.76 -1.40 -12.06
C VAL A 586 17.11 -0.94 -10.65
N THR A 587 17.99 0.04 -10.56
CA THR A 587 18.27 0.82 -9.35
C THR A 587 17.53 2.15 -9.44
N MET A 588 16.67 2.48 -8.47
CA MET A 588 15.87 3.71 -8.49
C MET A 588 15.81 4.40 -7.11
N GLN A 589 16.09 5.70 -7.10
CA GLN A 589 15.87 6.59 -5.95
C GLN A 589 14.52 7.35 -6.02
N SER A 590 13.64 6.97 -6.95
CA SER A 590 12.35 7.63 -7.17
C SER A 590 11.23 6.61 -7.42
N ASP A 591 10.01 6.96 -7.01
CA ASP A 591 8.75 6.21 -7.15
C ASP A 591 8.10 6.32 -8.55
N ARG A 592 8.80 6.97 -9.48
CA ARG A 592 8.41 7.13 -10.89
C ARG A 592 8.38 5.80 -11.62
N GLN A 593 7.41 5.66 -12.52
CA GLN A 593 7.20 4.46 -13.31
C GLN A 593 8.38 4.21 -14.27
N VAL A 594 8.80 2.95 -14.37
CA VAL A 594 9.61 2.44 -15.49
C VAL A 594 8.73 1.52 -16.33
N THR A 595 8.93 1.45 -17.65
CA THR A 595 8.16 0.61 -18.56
C THR A 595 9.04 -0.04 -19.62
N VAL A 596 8.99 -1.36 -19.72
CA VAL A 596 9.67 -2.12 -20.79
C VAL A 596 8.74 -2.25 -21.98
N ALA A 597 9.12 -1.74 -23.14
CA ALA A 597 8.29 -1.74 -24.35
C ALA A 597 9.04 -2.34 -25.54
N TRP A 598 8.31 -2.85 -26.54
CA TRP A 598 8.92 -3.42 -27.75
C TRP A 598 8.09 -3.17 -28.99
N TYR A 599 8.76 -3.26 -30.14
CA TYR A 599 8.16 -3.16 -31.47
C TYR A 599 8.59 -4.34 -32.33
N GLY A 600 7.62 -4.97 -32.98
CA GLY A 600 7.83 -6.04 -33.94
C GLY A 600 7.94 -5.55 -35.38
N MET A 601 8.77 -6.24 -36.14
CA MET A 601 8.82 -6.13 -37.60
C MET A 601 7.54 -6.73 -38.18
N LEU A 602 6.82 -5.93 -38.98
CA LEU A 602 5.50 -6.24 -39.56
C LEU A 602 4.38 -6.46 -38.53
N GLY A 603 4.42 -5.71 -37.42
CA GLY A 603 3.33 -5.66 -36.45
C GLY A 603 3.69 -6.26 -35.08
N GLY A 604 2.77 -6.08 -34.13
CA GLY A 604 3.01 -6.33 -32.71
C GLY A 604 3.76 -5.18 -32.04
N LYS A 605 3.20 -4.65 -30.95
CA LYS A 605 3.85 -3.72 -30.02
C LYS A 605 3.26 -3.91 -28.63
N GLY A 606 4.06 -3.75 -27.59
CA GLY A 606 3.61 -3.91 -26.21
C GLY A 606 4.38 -3.04 -25.23
N LYS A 607 3.81 -2.82 -24.04
CA LYS A 607 4.45 -2.11 -22.93
C LYS A 607 4.12 -2.82 -21.61
N PHE A 608 5.13 -3.07 -20.79
CA PHE A 608 5.05 -3.73 -19.50
C PHE A 608 5.62 -2.80 -18.42
N PRO A 609 4.78 -2.17 -17.58
CA PRO A 609 5.26 -1.31 -16.50
C PRO A 609 6.00 -2.12 -15.44
N LEU A 610 7.26 -1.76 -15.17
CA LEU A 610 8.05 -2.34 -14.10
C LEU A 610 7.60 -1.79 -12.72
N PRO A 611 7.43 -2.67 -11.73
CA PRO A 611 7.01 -2.30 -10.38
C PRO A 611 8.22 -1.82 -9.57
N ILE A 612 8.61 -0.57 -9.81
CA ILE A 612 9.77 0.08 -9.21
C ILE A 612 9.65 0.18 -7.68
N ILE A 613 10.78 -0.03 -7.01
CA ILE A 613 10.97 0.26 -5.59
C ILE A 613 12.00 1.40 -5.49
N ALA A 614 11.63 2.44 -4.75
CA ALA A 614 12.33 3.73 -4.70
C ALA A 614 13.28 3.84 -3.49
N ASP A 615 13.99 2.77 -3.15
CA ASP A 615 14.88 2.71 -1.98
C ASP A 615 16.36 2.92 -2.31
N GLY A 616 16.72 3.17 -3.57
CA GLY A 616 18.09 3.39 -4.02
C GLY A 616 18.88 2.10 -4.30
N GLU A 617 18.29 0.93 -4.06
CA GLU A 617 18.89 -0.38 -4.26
C GLU A 617 18.58 -0.98 -5.64
N PRO A 618 19.41 -1.91 -6.16
CA PRO A 618 19.12 -2.66 -7.39
C PRO A 618 18.06 -3.75 -7.19
N HIS A 619 17.02 -3.77 -8.01
CA HIS A 619 15.98 -4.82 -8.01
C HIS A 619 15.96 -5.58 -9.35
N ASP A 620 15.87 -6.91 -9.26
CA ASP A 620 15.77 -7.81 -10.42
C ASP A 620 14.31 -8.06 -10.81
N TYR A 621 14.00 -7.88 -12.10
CA TYR A 621 12.68 -8.10 -12.68
C TYR A 621 12.74 -9.11 -13.82
N VAL A 622 11.91 -10.15 -13.73
CA VAL A 622 11.65 -11.09 -14.84
C VAL A 622 10.28 -10.77 -15.45
N ILE A 623 10.26 -10.50 -16.75
CA ILE A 623 9.03 -10.35 -17.54
C ILE A 623 8.86 -11.62 -18.39
N PRO A 624 7.83 -12.45 -18.13
CA PRO A 624 7.47 -13.54 -19.03
C PRO A 624 6.87 -12.97 -20.31
N MET A 625 7.33 -13.42 -21.47
CA MET A 625 6.80 -12.92 -22.74
C MET A 625 5.75 -13.85 -23.36
N ASP A 626 5.72 -15.12 -22.96
CA ASP A 626 4.71 -16.13 -23.37
C ASP A 626 3.26 -15.68 -23.10
N ASP A 627 3.02 -15.00 -21.97
CA ASP A 627 1.68 -14.57 -21.55
C ASP A 627 1.23 -13.25 -22.21
N HIS A 628 2.11 -12.55 -22.96
CA HIS A 628 1.77 -11.27 -23.57
C HIS A 628 1.36 -11.42 -25.04
N PRO A 629 0.08 -11.23 -25.42
CA PRO A 629 -0.42 -11.59 -26.75
C PRO A 629 0.29 -10.86 -27.90
N ALA A 630 0.70 -9.60 -27.69
CA ALA A 630 1.45 -8.83 -28.68
C ALA A 630 2.93 -9.27 -28.87
N TRP A 631 3.47 -10.20 -28.07
CA TRP A 631 4.82 -10.74 -28.25
C TRP A 631 4.84 -11.74 -29.41
N HIS A 632 4.03 -12.80 -29.33
CA HIS A 632 3.94 -13.82 -30.39
C HIS A 632 3.30 -13.31 -31.70
N ALA A 633 2.63 -12.15 -31.67
CA ALA A 633 2.19 -11.45 -32.88
C ALA A 633 3.34 -10.83 -33.70
N CYS A 634 4.54 -10.68 -33.14
CA CYS A 634 5.70 -10.12 -33.85
C CYS A 634 6.39 -11.21 -34.70
N LYS A 635 6.52 -11.00 -36.03
CA LYS A 635 7.29 -11.91 -36.91
C LYS A 635 8.78 -11.98 -36.49
N ALA A 636 9.30 -10.86 -36.04
CA ALA A 636 10.49 -10.70 -35.21
C ALA A 636 10.31 -9.45 -34.37
N ILE A 637 10.90 -9.39 -33.18
CA ILE A 637 11.20 -8.14 -32.50
C ILE A 637 12.21 -7.37 -33.38
N ASP A 638 12.05 -6.06 -33.47
CA ASP A 638 12.99 -5.12 -34.11
C ASP A 638 13.72 -4.27 -33.07
N ARG A 639 12.98 -3.80 -32.05
CA ARG A 639 13.49 -2.96 -30.96
C ARG A 639 12.89 -3.37 -29.61
N LEU A 640 13.73 -3.30 -28.59
CA LEU A 640 13.35 -3.36 -27.18
C LEU A 640 13.70 -2.02 -26.51
N HIS A 641 12.88 -1.60 -25.56
CA HIS A 641 12.98 -0.32 -24.89
C HIS A 641 12.74 -0.46 -23.38
N VAL A 642 13.38 0.39 -22.58
CA VAL A 642 13.19 0.53 -21.12
C VAL A 642 13.04 2.01 -20.82
N LEU A 643 11.82 2.46 -20.53
CA LEU A 643 11.40 3.85 -20.42
C LEU A 643 11.28 4.28 -18.95
N LEU A 644 11.96 5.36 -18.52
CA LEU A 644 11.51 6.21 -17.42
C LEU A 644 10.27 7.03 -17.84
N GLY A 645 9.29 7.15 -16.97
CA GLY A 645 8.16 8.08 -17.15
C GLY A 645 8.56 9.57 -17.06
N ASN A 646 7.68 10.51 -17.42
CA ASN A 646 6.27 10.33 -17.80
C ASN A 646 6.10 10.04 -19.31
N GLU A 647 4.87 9.98 -19.83
CA GLU A 647 4.59 9.37 -21.15
C GLU A 647 5.20 10.12 -22.36
N ALA A 648 6.35 9.58 -22.81
CA ALA A 648 7.04 9.77 -24.10
C ALA A 648 7.79 11.10 -24.35
N PRO A 649 8.91 11.10 -25.13
CA PRO A 649 9.61 9.97 -25.76
C PRO A 649 11.12 9.83 -25.42
N LEU A 650 11.49 8.64 -24.93
CA LEU A 650 12.77 7.95 -25.20
C LEU A 650 14.18 8.56 -24.86
N GLN A 651 14.44 9.02 -23.61
CA GLN A 651 15.79 8.99 -22.94
C GLN A 651 15.74 8.81 -21.37
N ARG A 652 16.36 7.88 -20.59
CA ARG A 652 17.20 6.64 -20.73
C ARG A 652 17.10 5.75 -19.43
N LEU A 653 17.47 4.43 -19.39
CA LEU A 653 17.70 3.62 -18.14
C LEU A 653 18.35 2.21 -18.31
N HIS A 654 19.25 1.80 -17.40
CA HIS A 654 20.22 0.68 -17.44
C HIS A 654 19.72 -0.79 -17.54
N GLU A 655 20.64 -1.67 -17.98
CA GLU A 655 20.75 -3.14 -17.89
C GLU A 655 19.52 -4.03 -18.19
N VAL A 656 19.58 -4.66 -19.37
CA VAL A 656 18.65 -5.72 -19.82
C VAL A 656 19.44 -6.94 -20.31
N ALA A 657 19.01 -8.14 -19.92
CA ALA A 657 19.46 -9.41 -20.50
C ALA A 657 18.25 -10.18 -21.08
N MET A 658 18.45 -10.80 -22.24
CA MET A 658 17.44 -11.58 -22.96
C MET A 658 17.89 -13.03 -23.12
N GLY A 659 16.97 -13.99 -22.99
CA GLY A 659 17.27 -15.39 -23.26
C GLY A 659 16.02 -16.27 -23.38
N THR A 660 16.10 -17.31 -24.21
CA THR A 660 15.03 -18.32 -24.36
C THR A 660 15.21 -19.42 -23.32
N LEU A 661 14.19 -19.67 -22.50
CA LEU A 661 14.09 -20.90 -21.71
C LEU A 661 13.66 -22.07 -22.60
N VAL A 662 14.58 -22.99 -22.85
CA VAL A 662 14.18 -24.37 -23.19
C VAL A 662 13.52 -24.99 -21.94
N ARG A 663 12.48 -25.82 -22.16
CA ARG A 663 11.60 -26.34 -21.08
C ARG A 663 12.33 -27.24 -20.10
#